data_AF-A0A3L7MXX2-F1
#
_entry.id   AF-A0A3L7MXX2-F1
#
_cell.length_a   1.000
_cell.length_b   1.000
_cell.length_c   1.000
_cell.angle_alpha   90.00
_cell.angle_beta   90.00
_cell.angle_gamma   90.00
#
_symmetry.space_group_name_H-M   'P 1'
#
loop_
_entity.id
_entity.type
_entity.pdbx_description
1 polymer ?
#
loop_
_entity_poly.entity_id
_entity_poly.type
_entity_poly.pdbx_seq_one_letter_code
_entity_poly.pdbx_strand_id
1 'polypeptide(L)'
;MIAGMNVRMFAAIARRSSGYSSTMAEEHRMRLNMVYRMAGMVGAIALDSVVRAEDLALQSPPVAQIGLPVAGTAFLLWIVVGAVAAIIVLYFIVSRWVVNIGSSEIAITERRFSGRRLPAGRVFAANGEVGIQAAYLAPGLHIVPWPYVRVVSKHSFVTIASDELGVVTAADGESMPSGRIYAEDKAGEKHDNFQDPAAFLNDGGIRGKQLRFLTNGTFKIHPLLFKIEKIKKTVIPQGAIGVVTAADGVTLGQGQLLGRRVDGHDAFQKAEVFLTRGGQKGPQIEFLRPGTYNIFADMFQVELQRAITIGDDQIGMVEARDGHPMSREDVVAPTPDVGLHNSFQDGQAFLENGGFRGPQESVLRPGTYYINPYLFAVFAAPLSVIRQGEVGVLISNIGKDPSTLDVESSPSAAVESQKDASAQDPDDSRVDRGVRTRHVVPDGFRGIQRNVLGPGKYNINPRAFTVIPIPTTTRSVEWGGGKTDANFDPFQVVSHDGFEMKVEVRCQYRILPENAPYVVQKLGSIADLEANVIHPQIDGIFRAQVSKSPAISYQQNRAEEQTAAERAVRDDLSAYKVEVVSVMITNIHLPEALMKTTQEKNLAEQRKSMFDAQEQSEKRRIEFQKTKSQADQQDALIRAEVGITIAKHEASQAEERARGTAAQIRLQSEADAARAKNVGDAEAAVIQSKGEAQAEAYRKQVLALTAQGVTLVEVTKAIAAAGLKITPDVVVNGSGGDGGGSGSGGLVNLLLANMLRDQRSGSVAPPTAAS
;
A
#
# COMPACT_ATOMS: atom_id res chain seq x y z
N MET A 1 -11.86 98.39 -72.55
CA MET A 1 -10.63 97.58 -72.73
C MET A 1 -9.91 97.19 -71.42
N ILE A 2 -10.06 97.88 -70.29
CA ILE A 2 -9.28 97.59 -69.07
C ILE A 2 -9.69 96.28 -68.34
N ALA A 3 -10.92 95.79 -68.54
CA ALA A 3 -11.44 94.59 -67.86
C ALA A 3 -10.76 93.26 -68.24
N GLY A 4 -10.08 93.17 -69.40
CA GLY A 4 -9.50 91.90 -69.88
C GLY A 4 -8.13 91.55 -69.30
N MET A 5 -7.40 92.52 -68.72
CA MET A 5 -5.97 92.36 -68.42
C MET A 5 -5.69 91.74 -67.04
N ASN A 6 -6.58 91.98 -66.05
CA ASN A 6 -6.37 91.51 -64.67
C ASN A 6 -6.64 90.00 -64.48
N VAL A 7 -7.44 89.37 -65.34
CA VAL A 7 -7.82 87.95 -65.21
C VAL A 7 -6.62 87.01 -65.41
N ARG A 8 -5.68 87.36 -66.30
CA ARG A 8 -4.50 86.52 -66.58
C ARG A 8 -3.40 86.62 -65.51
N MET A 9 -3.26 87.77 -64.83
CA MET A 9 -2.21 87.94 -63.82
C MET A 9 -2.52 87.19 -62.51
N PHE A 10 -3.78 87.17 -62.06
CA PHE A 10 -4.16 86.46 -60.83
C PHE A 10 -4.25 84.93 -61.00
N ALA A 11 -4.51 84.43 -62.21
CA ALA A 11 -4.46 83.00 -62.51
C ALA A 11 -3.05 82.39 -62.34
N ALA A 12 -1.99 83.21 -62.42
CA ALA A 12 -0.62 82.77 -62.17
C ALA A 12 -0.31 82.59 -60.67
N ILE A 13 -0.89 83.42 -59.80
CA ILE A 13 -0.67 83.35 -58.35
C ILE A 13 -1.31 82.09 -57.76
N ALA A 14 -2.46 81.67 -58.29
CA ALA A 14 -3.18 80.46 -57.86
C ALA A 14 -2.42 79.13 -58.08
N ARG A 15 -1.32 79.11 -58.86
CA ARG A 15 -0.49 77.90 -59.06
C ARG A 15 0.65 77.73 -58.07
N ARG A 16 0.91 78.69 -57.17
CA ARG A 16 2.10 78.69 -56.28
C ARG A 16 1.82 78.34 -54.81
N SER A 17 0.65 77.81 -54.48
CA SER A 17 0.28 77.44 -53.10
C SER A 17 -0.28 76.01 -52.98
N SER A 18 0.54 75.00 -53.29
CA SER A 18 0.25 73.60 -52.95
C SER A 18 0.56 73.37 -51.46
N GLY A 19 -0.47 73.35 -50.61
CA GLY A 19 -0.27 73.11 -49.17
C GLY A 19 -1.42 73.50 -48.23
N TYR A 20 -2.64 73.69 -48.73
CA TYR A 20 -3.82 73.98 -47.89
C TYR A 20 -4.81 72.82 -47.92
N SER A 21 -5.34 72.47 -46.74
CA SER A 21 -6.44 71.51 -46.58
C SER A 21 -7.69 71.96 -47.35
N SER A 22 -8.41 71.02 -47.94
CA SER A 22 -9.53 71.25 -48.86
C SER A 22 -10.64 72.12 -48.26
N THR A 23 -10.94 71.94 -46.98
CA THR A 23 -12.04 72.62 -46.28
C THR A 23 -11.84 74.14 -46.19
N MET A 24 -10.64 74.62 -45.89
CA MET A 24 -10.35 76.07 -45.88
C MET A 24 -10.34 76.68 -47.28
N ALA A 25 -9.97 75.90 -48.31
CA ALA A 25 -10.02 76.36 -49.70
C ALA A 25 -11.47 76.51 -50.20
N GLU A 26 -12.38 75.61 -49.79
CA GLU A 26 -13.81 75.75 -50.05
C GLU A 26 -14.44 76.90 -49.28
N GLU A 27 -14.12 77.07 -48.00
CA GLU A 27 -14.68 78.17 -47.20
C GLU A 27 -14.24 79.54 -47.74
N HIS A 28 -12.96 79.67 -48.14
CA HIS A 28 -12.49 80.87 -48.85
C HIS A 28 -13.15 81.05 -50.22
N ARG A 29 -13.38 79.99 -50.99
CA ARG A 29 -14.10 80.06 -52.28
C ARG A 29 -15.56 80.49 -52.11
N MET A 30 -16.27 79.95 -51.12
CA MET A 30 -17.66 80.35 -50.83
C MET A 30 -17.73 81.81 -50.39
N ARG A 31 -16.87 82.25 -49.46
CA ARG A 31 -16.79 83.65 -49.03
C ARG A 31 -16.47 84.58 -50.20
N LEU A 32 -15.53 84.21 -51.08
CA LEU A 32 -15.19 84.99 -52.28
C LEU A 32 -16.35 85.06 -53.29
N ASN A 33 -17.03 83.95 -53.56
CA ASN A 33 -18.22 83.91 -54.44
C ASN A 33 -19.40 84.69 -53.85
N MET A 34 -19.61 84.67 -52.54
CA MET A 34 -20.67 85.43 -51.88
C MET A 34 -20.41 86.94 -52.00
N VAL A 35 -19.16 87.38 -51.79
CA VAL A 35 -18.75 88.77 -52.04
C VAL A 35 -18.90 89.15 -53.52
N TYR A 36 -18.58 88.25 -54.46
CA TYR A 36 -18.75 88.50 -55.90
C TYR A 36 -20.23 88.63 -56.30
N ARG A 37 -21.13 87.82 -55.73
CA ARG A 37 -22.58 87.91 -55.98
C ARG A 37 -23.19 89.17 -55.34
N MET A 38 -22.77 89.54 -54.14
CA MET A 38 -23.14 90.82 -53.51
C MET A 38 -22.69 92.02 -54.36
N ALA A 39 -21.43 92.05 -54.79
CA ALA A 39 -20.90 93.12 -55.63
C ALA A 39 -21.60 93.22 -56.99
N GLY A 40 -21.91 92.08 -57.62
CA GLY A 40 -22.70 92.05 -58.86
C GLY A 40 -24.13 92.55 -58.68
N MET A 41 -24.76 92.25 -57.55
CA MET A 41 -26.13 92.71 -57.24
C MET A 41 -26.19 94.22 -56.99
N VAL A 42 -25.22 94.78 -56.26
CA VAL A 42 -25.10 96.24 -56.06
C VAL A 42 -24.78 96.96 -57.38
N GLY A 43 -23.93 96.38 -58.23
CA GLY A 43 -23.65 96.90 -59.57
C GLY A 43 -24.86 96.91 -60.50
N ALA A 44 -25.73 95.89 -60.43
CA ALA A 44 -26.96 95.83 -61.21
C ALA A 44 -27.99 96.90 -60.77
N ILE A 45 -28.15 97.12 -59.46
CA ILE A 45 -29.05 98.14 -58.91
C ILE A 45 -28.56 99.57 -59.26
N ALA A 46 -27.24 99.77 -59.30
CA ALA A 46 -26.64 101.03 -59.75
C ALA A 46 -26.82 101.28 -61.27
N LEU A 47 -26.89 100.23 -62.11
CA LEU A 47 -27.16 100.39 -63.54
C LEU A 47 -28.65 100.67 -63.83
N ASP A 48 -29.56 99.90 -63.22
CA ASP A 48 -31.02 100.04 -63.44
C ASP A 48 -31.55 101.42 -63.01
N SER A 49 -30.93 102.03 -62.01
CA SER A 49 -31.28 103.39 -61.54
C SER A 49 -30.73 104.52 -62.43
N VAL A 50 -29.65 104.29 -63.19
CA VAL A 50 -29.10 105.27 -64.15
C VAL A 50 -29.85 105.21 -65.48
N VAL A 51 -30.14 104.01 -66.00
CA VAL A 51 -30.87 103.85 -67.29
C VAL A 51 -32.28 104.45 -67.22
N ARG A 52 -33.00 104.26 -66.10
CA ARG A 52 -34.34 104.87 -65.91
C ARG A 52 -34.34 106.40 -65.79
N ALA A 53 -33.18 107.06 -65.65
CA ALA A 53 -33.10 108.51 -65.57
C ALA A 53 -33.00 109.20 -66.95
N GLU A 54 -32.52 108.51 -68.00
CA GLU A 54 -32.43 109.08 -69.36
C GLU A 54 -33.73 108.94 -70.16
N ASP A 55 -34.45 107.82 -70.04
CA ASP A 55 -35.68 107.55 -70.83
C ASP A 55 -36.87 108.48 -70.51
N LEU A 56 -36.86 109.16 -69.35
CA LEU A 56 -37.95 110.03 -68.88
C LEU A 56 -37.83 111.51 -69.30
N ALA A 57 -36.81 111.89 -70.07
CA ALA A 57 -36.50 113.28 -70.39
C ALA A 57 -37.07 113.81 -71.74
N LEU A 58 -37.81 112.99 -72.51
CA LEU A 58 -38.08 113.26 -73.94
C LEU A 58 -39.55 113.48 -74.34
N GLN A 59 -40.49 113.61 -73.40
CA GLN A 59 -41.89 113.98 -73.70
C GLN A 59 -42.42 115.05 -72.74
N SER A 60 -42.91 116.17 -73.29
CA SER A 60 -43.47 117.32 -72.55
C SER A 60 -45.01 117.27 -72.50
N PRO A 61 -45.66 117.99 -71.56
CA PRO A 61 -45.91 119.43 -71.71
C PRO A 61 -45.62 120.26 -70.43
N PRO A 62 -45.61 121.62 -70.50
CA PRO A 62 -45.14 122.47 -69.41
C PRO A 62 -46.25 122.92 -68.45
N VAL A 63 -46.02 122.90 -67.13
CA VAL A 63 -46.59 123.84 -66.12
C VAL A 63 -45.81 123.70 -64.78
N ALA A 64 -45.66 124.82 -64.07
CA ALA A 64 -45.26 124.98 -62.66
C ALA A 64 -43.90 124.40 -62.21
N GLN A 65 -42.88 125.27 -62.17
CA GLN A 65 -41.67 125.06 -61.37
C GLN A 65 -42.03 125.04 -59.87
N ILE A 66 -41.91 123.89 -59.22
CA ILE A 66 -41.64 123.80 -57.77
C ILE A 66 -40.28 123.12 -57.63
N GLY A 67 -39.26 123.91 -57.32
CA GLY A 67 -37.88 123.45 -57.23
C GLY A 67 -37.64 122.58 -56.00
N LEU A 68 -37.71 121.26 -56.17
CA LEU A 68 -37.07 120.31 -55.25
C LEU A 68 -35.63 120.04 -55.74
N PRO A 69 -34.61 120.20 -54.89
CA PRO A 69 -33.22 120.13 -55.33
C PRO A 69 -32.81 118.70 -55.70
N VAL A 70 -32.57 118.48 -56.99
CA VAL A 70 -32.04 117.23 -57.59
C VAL A 70 -30.68 116.81 -56.97
N ALA A 71 -29.98 117.73 -56.28
CA ALA A 71 -28.80 117.43 -55.48
C ALA A 71 -29.04 116.40 -54.35
N GLY A 72 -30.28 116.25 -53.85
CA GLY A 72 -30.59 115.36 -52.73
C GLY A 72 -30.49 113.86 -53.05
N THR A 73 -30.86 113.45 -54.27
CA THR A 73 -30.90 112.02 -54.67
C THR A 73 -29.51 111.45 -54.93
N ALA A 74 -28.64 112.22 -55.59
CA ALA A 74 -27.23 111.84 -55.79
C ALA A 74 -26.46 111.74 -54.46
N PHE A 75 -26.74 112.65 -53.50
CA PHE A 75 -26.15 112.62 -52.17
C PHE A 75 -26.60 111.40 -51.36
N LEU A 76 -27.90 111.05 -51.42
CA LEU A 76 -28.44 109.82 -50.85
C LEU A 76 -27.78 108.55 -51.44
N LEU A 77 -27.51 108.52 -52.74
CA LEU A 77 -26.87 107.37 -53.40
C LEU A 77 -25.42 107.18 -52.91
N TRP A 78 -24.65 108.27 -52.75
CA TRP A 78 -23.32 108.21 -52.13
C TRP A 78 -23.35 107.82 -50.64
N ILE A 79 -24.36 108.23 -49.88
CA ILE A 79 -24.56 107.76 -48.49
C ILE A 79 -24.83 106.25 -48.47
N VAL A 80 -25.66 105.73 -49.38
CA VAL A 80 -25.96 104.29 -49.48
C VAL A 80 -24.72 103.50 -49.90
N VAL A 81 -23.96 103.96 -50.89
CA VAL A 81 -22.70 103.30 -51.31
C VAL A 81 -21.66 103.35 -50.19
N GLY A 82 -21.53 104.48 -49.48
CA GLY A 82 -20.68 104.62 -48.30
C GLY A 82 -21.09 103.68 -47.16
N ALA A 83 -22.38 103.55 -46.89
CA ALA A 83 -22.92 102.63 -45.90
C ALA A 83 -22.68 101.16 -46.28
N VAL A 84 -22.89 100.77 -47.55
CA VAL A 84 -22.61 99.40 -48.03
C VAL A 84 -21.11 99.10 -47.96
N ALA A 85 -20.24 100.03 -48.36
CA ALA A 85 -18.79 99.88 -48.22
C ALA A 85 -18.38 99.75 -46.73
N ALA A 86 -18.95 100.57 -45.84
CA ALA A 86 -18.71 100.48 -44.40
C ALA A 86 -19.20 99.14 -43.82
N ILE A 87 -20.35 98.61 -44.26
CA ILE A 87 -20.86 97.29 -43.87
C ILE A 87 -19.93 96.17 -44.36
N ILE A 88 -19.39 96.25 -45.58
CA ILE A 88 -18.43 95.27 -46.11
C ILE A 88 -17.11 95.31 -45.34
N VAL A 89 -16.60 96.50 -45.03
CA VAL A 89 -15.38 96.68 -44.21
C VAL A 89 -15.61 96.17 -42.77
N LEU A 90 -16.77 96.49 -42.18
CA LEU A 90 -17.15 96.00 -40.84
C LEU A 90 -17.27 94.48 -40.84
N TYR A 91 -17.93 93.88 -41.83
CA TYR A 91 -18.02 92.43 -42.00
C TYR A 91 -16.64 91.79 -42.19
N PHE A 92 -15.75 92.41 -42.97
CA PHE A 92 -14.38 91.93 -43.16
C PHE A 92 -13.58 91.95 -41.85
N ILE A 93 -13.72 93.02 -41.04
CA ILE A 93 -13.08 93.12 -39.72
C ILE A 93 -13.67 92.06 -38.77
N VAL A 94 -14.99 92.02 -38.61
CA VAL A 94 -15.68 91.09 -37.68
C VAL A 94 -15.42 89.62 -38.05
N SER A 95 -15.55 89.25 -39.33
CA SER A 95 -15.28 87.88 -39.82
C SER A 95 -13.81 87.45 -39.72
N ARG A 96 -12.89 88.40 -39.48
CA ARG A 96 -11.48 88.13 -39.22
C ARG A 96 -11.14 87.99 -37.74
N TRP A 97 -11.93 88.62 -36.86
CA TRP A 97 -11.82 88.55 -35.40
C TRP A 97 -12.57 87.34 -34.81
N VAL A 98 -13.73 86.99 -35.37
CA VAL A 98 -14.52 85.84 -34.92
C VAL A 98 -13.94 84.56 -35.51
N VAL A 99 -13.47 83.66 -34.66
CA VAL A 99 -13.01 82.32 -35.04
C VAL A 99 -13.88 81.27 -34.37
N ASN A 100 -14.49 80.41 -35.18
CA ASN A 100 -15.19 79.23 -34.70
C ASN A 100 -14.24 78.03 -34.71
N ILE A 101 -14.20 77.27 -33.62
CA ILE A 101 -13.34 76.08 -33.43
C ILE A 101 -14.25 74.85 -33.36
N GLY A 102 -13.94 73.80 -34.13
CA GLY A 102 -14.78 72.61 -34.19
C GLY A 102 -14.95 71.94 -32.82
N SER A 103 -16.08 71.24 -32.61
CA SER A 103 -16.41 70.59 -31.33
C SER A 103 -15.38 69.56 -30.86
N SER A 104 -14.59 69.01 -31.77
CA SER A 104 -13.51 68.05 -31.54
C SER A 104 -12.10 68.61 -31.80
N GLU A 105 -11.96 69.93 -31.90
CA GLU A 105 -10.69 70.62 -32.22
C GLU A 105 -10.21 71.53 -31.07
N ILE A 106 -8.90 71.67 -30.93
CA ILE A 106 -8.26 72.81 -30.26
C ILE A 106 -7.60 73.71 -31.29
N ALA A 107 -7.49 75.02 -31.00
CA ALA A 107 -6.77 75.96 -31.85
C ALA A 107 -5.54 76.54 -31.15
N ILE A 108 -4.37 76.41 -31.80
CA ILE A 108 -3.10 76.98 -31.32
C ILE A 108 -3.00 78.44 -31.74
N THR A 109 -2.53 79.31 -30.84
CA THR A 109 -2.39 80.75 -31.11
C THR A 109 -0.94 81.23 -31.08
N GLU A 110 -0.66 82.26 -31.85
CA GLU A 110 0.62 82.97 -31.91
C GLU A 110 0.36 84.47 -31.69
N ARG A 111 1.09 85.08 -30.76
CA ARG A 111 1.05 86.52 -30.49
C ARG A 111 2.23 87.19 -31.19
N ARG A 112 1.97 88.09 -32.13
CA ARG A 112 2.99 88.56 -33.09
C ARG A 112 3.72 89.86 -32.72
N PHE A 113 3.05 90.80 -32.05
CA PHE A 113 3.55 92.18 -31.91
C PHE A 113 3.43 92.80 -30.50
N SER A 114 2.71 92.17 -29.57
CA SER A 114 2.45 92.71 -28.23
C SER A 114 2.95 91.74 -27.16
N GLY A 115 3.53 92.25 -26.07
CA GLY A 115 4.02 91.44 -24.95
C GLY A 115 5.53 91.52 -24.72
N ARG A 116 6.00 90.79 -23.70
CA ARG A 116 7.44 90.61 -23.41
C ARG A 116 8.07 89.65 -24.44
N ARG A 117 9.38 89.72 -24.63
CA ARG A 117 10.13 88.73 -25.43
C ARG A 117 10.22 87.41 -24.66
N LEU A 118 10.20 86.29 -25.38
CA LEU A 118 10.42 84.95 -24.82
C LEU A 118 11.71 84.87 -24.00
N PRO A 119 11.70 84.23 -22.81
CA PRO A 119 12.91 83.90 -22.06
C PRO A 119 13.88 83.05 -22.87
N ALA A 120 15.19 83.29 -22.70
CA ALA A 120 16.22 82.52 -23.39
C ALA A 120 16.10 81.03 -23.04
N GLY A 121 16.00 80.17 -24.06
CA GLY A 121 15.89 78.72 -23.92
C GLY A 121 14.46 78.16 -23.95
N ARG A 122 13.42 78.99 -23.89
CA ARG A 122 12.02 78.58 -24.11
C ARG A 122 11.57 78.84 -25.55
N VAL A 123 10.66 78.00 -26.04
CA VAL A 123 10.08 78.06 -27.39
C VAL A 123 8.61 78.47 -27.36
N PHE A 124 7.88 78.13 -26.30
CA PHE A 124 6.46 78.45 -26.12
C PHE A 124 6.25 79.51 -25.04
N ALA A 125 5.37 80.47 -25.34
CA ALA A 125 5.01 81.57 -24.46
C ALA A 125 3.93 81.12 -23.46
N ALA A 126 4.29 81.04 -22.18
CA ALA A 126 3.34 80.67 -21.11
C ALA A 126 2.52 81.88 -20.61
N ASN A 127 3.13 83.07 -20.53
CA ASN A 127 2.57 84.24 -19.84
C ASN A 127 2.29 85.43 -20.78
N GLY A 128 1.76 85.16 -21.98
CA GLY A 128 1.36 86.22 -22.93
C GLY A 128 2.53 86.94 -23.63
N GLU A 129 3.69 86.29 -23.69
CA GLU A 129 4.88 86.74 -24.41
C GLU A 129 4.68 86.67 -25.94
N VAL A 130 5.56 87.33 -26.70
CA VAL A 130 5.56 87.30 -28.18
C VAL A 130 6.08 85.94 -28.65
N GLY A 131 5.26 85.20 -29.41
CA GLY A 131 5.56 83.86 -29.90
C GLY A 131 4.34 82.94 -29.96
N ILE A 132 4.58 81.65 -30.23
CA ILE A 132 3.54 80.60 -30.14
C ILE A 132 3.14 80.47 -28.67
N GLN A 133 1.86 80.64 -28.36
CA GLN A 133 1.35 80.52 -26.99
C GLN A 133 1.28 79.06 -26.60
N ALA A 134 1.58 78.74 -25.34
CA ALA A 134 1.34 77.42 -24.78
C ALA A 134 -0.17 77.14 -24.67
N ALA A 135 -0.93 78.12 -24.16
CA ALA A 135 -2.39 78.03 -24.04
C ALA A 135 -3.07 77.93 -25.42
N TYR A 136 -3.90 76.90 -25.59
CA TYR A 136 -4.79 76.75 -26.74
C TYR A 136 -6.18 77.32 -26.46
N LEU A 137 -6.94 77.57 -27.52
CA LEU A 137 -8.37 77.87 -27.44
C LEU A 137 -9.17 76.57 -27.50
N ALA A 138 -10.11 76.42 -26.56
CA ALA A 138 -11.06 75.32 -26.50
C ALA A 138 -12.09 75.38 -27.66
N PRO A 139 -12.90 74.33 -27.88
CA PRO A 139 -14.02 74.39 -28.81
C PRO A 139 -15.00 75.51 -28.45
N GLY A 140 -15.49 76.21 -29.47
CA GLY A 140 -16.47 77.28 -29.30
C GLY A 140 -16.18 78.49 -30.18
N LEU A 141 -16.96 79.55 -29.94
CA LEU A 141 -16.85 80.82 -30.62
C LEU A 141 -15.91 81.74 -29.84
N HIS A 142 -14.71 81.98 -30.37
CA HIS A 142 -13.72 82.86 -29.75
C HIS A 142 -13.53 84.14 -30.57
N ILE A 143 -13.55 85.28 -29.88
CA ILE A 143 -13.21 86.59 -30.46
C ILE A 143 -11.70 86.80 -30.25
N VAL A 144 -10.93 86.56 -31.31
CA VAL A 144 -9.47 86.68 -31.30
C VAL A 144 -9.08 87.99 -31.98
N PRO A 145 -8.37 88.92 -31.30
CA PRO A 145 -7.99 90.19 -31.91
C PRO A 145 -6.88 89.99 -32.95
N TRP A 146 -7.30 89.71 -34.18
CA TRP A 146 -6.44 89.28 -35.30
C TRP A 146 -5.16 90.11 -35.53
N PRO A 147 -5.15 91.46 -35.38
CA PRO A 147 -3.92 92.23 -35.55
C PRO A 147 -2.79 91.83 -34.59
N TYR A 148 -3.12 91.30 -33.41
CA TYR A 148 -2.18 90.98 -32.34
C TYR A 148 -1.98 89.48 -32.14
N VAL A 149 -3.05 88.69 -32.29
CA VAL A 149 -3.06 87.24 -32.08
C VAL A 149 -3.60 86.53 -33.32
N ARG A 150 -2.87 85.52 -33.80
CA ARG A 150 -3.21 84.70 -34.95
C ARG A 150 -3.46 83.26 -34.52
N VAL A 151 -4.49 82.62 -35.06
CA VAL A 151 -4.60 81.15 -35.00
C VAL A 151 -3.63 80.54 -36.02
N VAL A 152 -2.73 79.68 -35.54
CA VAL A 152 -1.68 79.03 -36.34
C VAL A 152 -2.24 77.81 -37.04
N SER A 153 -2.84 76.92 -36.26
CA SER A 153 -3.39 75.63 -36.70
C SER A 153 -4.55 75.21 -35.78
N LYS A 154 -5.41 74.34 -36.31
CA LYS A 154 -6.37 73.58 -35.53
C LYS A 154 -5.96 72.12 -35.53
N HIS A 155 -6.15 71.43 -34.42
CA HIS A 155 -5.81 70.02 -34.27
C HIS A 155 -6.94 69.29 -33.54
N SER A 156 -7.26 68.08 -33.99
CA SER A 156 -8.24 67.22 -33.33
C SER A 156 -7.74 66.73 -31.96
N PHE A 157 -8.66 66.42 -31.06
CA PHE A 157 -8.32 65.81 -29.77
C PHE A 157 -7.61 64.46 -29.93
N VAL A 158 -6.83 64.09 -28.93
CA VAL A 158 -6.12 62.81 -28.91
C VAL A 158 -6.93 61.78 -28.14
N THR A 159 -7.49 60.81 -28.86
CA THR A 159 -8.19 59.66 -28.29
C THR A 159 -7.23 58.48 -28.12
N ILE A 160 -7.15 57.94 -26.90
CA ILE A 160 -6.36 56.76 -26.51
C ILE A 160 -7.33 55.61 -26.28
N ALA A 161 -7.12 54.48 -26.95
CA ALA A 161 -7.99 53.31 -26.85
C ALA A 161 -7.89 52.62 -25.48
N SER A 162 -8.82 51.70 -25.19
CA SER A 162 -8.88 51.01 -23.88
C SER A 162 -7.65 50.12 -23.61
N ASP A 163 -7.02 49.60 -24.66
CA ASP A 163 -5.81 48.77 -24.63
C ASP A 163 -4.51 49.57 -24.85
N GLU A 164 -4.60 50.89 -25.02
CA GLU A 164 -3.46 51.80 -25.25
C GLU A 164 -3.12 52.65 -24.01
N LEU A 165 -1.90 53.19 -24.00
CA LEU A 165 -1.41 54.25 -23.13
C LEU A 165 -0.76 55.33 -23.99
N GLY A 166 -0.98 56.60 -23.64
CA GLY A 166 -0.31 57.73 -24.29
C GLY A 166 0.94 58.16 -23.54
N VAL A 167 2.11 57.78 -24.04
CA VAL A 167 3.39 58.28 -23.55
C VAL A 167 3.64 59.69 -24.05
N VAL A 168 3.85 60.63 -23.12
CA VAL A 168 4.01 62.06 -23.43
C VAL A 168 5.49 62.43 -23.51
N THR A 169 5.88 63.18 -24.55
CA THR A 169 7.20 63.81 -24.67
C THR A 169 7.03 65.32 -24.80
N ALA A 170 7.50 66.07 -23.82
CA ALA A 170 7.49 67.53 -23.81
C ALA A 170 8.68 68.08 -24.63
N ALA A 171 8.38 68.95 -25.59
CA ALA A 171 9.37 69.59 -26.46
C ALA A 171 10.06 70.79 -25.81
N ASP A 172 9.44 71.40 -24.79
CA ASP A 172 9.90 72.60 -24.09
C ASP A 172 9.61 72.50 -22.58
N GLY A 173 10.31 73.29 -21.77
CA GLY A 173 10.31 73.21 -20.31
C GLY A 173 11.70 73.44 -19.70
N GLU A 174 11.84 73.22 -18.39
CA GLU A 174 13.14 73.19 -17.70
C GLU A 174 14.04 72.10 -18.32
N SER A 175 15.36 72.32 -18.32
CA SER A 175 16.29 71.31 -18.86
C SER A 175 16.38 70.10 -17.93
N MET A 176 16.31 68.90 -18.50
CA MET A 176 16.46 67.65 -17.77
C MET A 176 17.77 67.59 -16.98
N PRO A 177 17.75 67.13 -15.71
CA PRO A 177 18.96 66.90 -14.93
C PRO A 177 19.92 65.94 -15.63
N SER A 178 21.22 66.24 -15.59
CA SER A 178 22.24 65.39 -16.22
C SER A 178 22.23 63.98 -15.62
N GLY A 179 22.16 62.96 -16.50
CA GLY A 179 22.24 61.55 -16.11
C GLY A 179 20.91 60.80 -15.99
N ARG A 180 19.76 61.47 -16.09
CA ARG A 180 18.43 60.81 -16.24
C ARG A 180 18.03 60.72 -17.72
N ILE A 181 17.18 59.74 -18.05
CA ILE A 181 16.60 59.59 -19.40
C ILE A 181 15.15 60.12 -19.44
N TYR A 182 14.45 60.04 -18.30
CA TYR A 182 13.04 60.39 -18.17
C TYR A 182 12.81 61.63 -17.31
N ALA A 183 11.80 62.41 -17.68
CA ALA A 183 11.39 63.64 -17.01
C ALA A 183 10.35 63.34 -15.91
N GLU A 184 10.62 63.86 -14.71
CA GLU A 184 9.75 63.82 -13.53
C GLU A 184 8.65 64.89 -13.65
N ASP A 185 7.41 64.57 -13.23
CA ASP A 185 6.27 65.46 -13.46
C ASP A 185 6.08 66.42 -12.27
N LYS A 186 7.07 67.31 -12.12
CA LYS A 186 7.14 68.32 -11.06
C LYS A 186 5.91 69.25 -10.99
N ALA A 187 5.15 69.39 -12.08
CA ALA A 187 3.92 70.18 -12.12
C ALA A 187 2.70 69.41 -11.57
N GLY A 188 2.76 68.08 -11.51
CA GLY A 188 1.80 67.22 -10.83
C GLY A 188 0.37 67.35 -11.34
N GLU A 189 -0.62 67.30 -10.45
CA GLU A 189 -2.03 67.31 -10.89
C GLU A 189 -2.50 68.68 -11.46
N LYS A 190 -1.75 69.76 -11.25
CA LYS A 190 -2.15 71.14 -11.60
C LYS A 190 -2.47 71.36 -13.09
N HIS A 191 -1.81 70.62 -13.98
CA HIS A 191 -1.97 70.76 -15.43
C HIS A 191 -2.92 69.73 -16.06
N ASP A 192 -3.75 69.07 -15.24
CA ASP A 192 -4.83 68.16 -15.65
C ASP A 192 -4.43 67.22 -16.79
N ASN A 193 -3.46 66.34 -16.52
CA ASN A 193 -2.96 65.34 -17.47
C ASN A 193 -2.49 65.98 -18.80
N PHE A 194 -1.64 67.02 -18.68
CA PHE A 194 -1.08 67.78 -19.82
C PHE A 194 -2.12 68.54 -20.67
N GLN A 195 -3.35 68.70 -20.17
CA GLN A 195 -4.38 69.52 -20.83
C GLN A 195 -4.24 71.02 -20.54
N ASP A 196 -3.56 71.44 -19.47
CA ASP A 196 -3.11 72.84 -19.31
C ASP A 196 -1.60 72.98 -19.58
N PRO A 197 -1.20 73.27 -20.83
CA PRO A 197 0.20 73.49 -21.19
C PRO A 197 0.82 74.75 -20.56
N ALA A 198 0.02 75.73 -20.14
CA ALA A 198 0.54 76.95 -19.51
C ALA A 198 0.88 76.68 -18.03
N ALA A 199 0.03 75.93 -17.32
CA ALA A 199 0.33 75.45 -15.96
C ALA A 199 1.62 74.62 -15.95
N PHE A 200 1.76 73.63 -16.86
CA PHE A 200 2.97 72.79 -16.95
C PHE A 200 4.27 73.61 -17.07
N LEU A 201 4.31 74.63 -17.95
CA LEU A 201 5.51 75.47 -18.14
C LEU A 201 5.74 76.50 -17.03
N ASN A 202 4.72 76.83 -16.25
CA ASN A 202 4.81 77.79 -15.14
C ASN A 202 5.20 77.11 -13.82
N ASP A 203 4.74 75.88 -13.56
CA ASP A 203 5.06 75.09 -12.37
C ASP A 203 6.39 74.32 -12.46
N GLY A 204 7.20 74.58 -13.49
CA GLY A 204 8.55 74.02 -13.64
C GLY A 204 8.60 72.63 -14.32
N GLY A 205 7.66 72.34 -15.22
CA GLY A 205 7.68 71.13 -16.05
C GLY A 205 8.98 70.98 -16.85
N ILE A 206 9.49 69.75 -16.90
CA ILE A 206 10.80 69.41 -17.46
C ILE A 206 10.63 68.91 -18.91
N ARG A 207 11.49 69.37 -19.83
CA ARG A 207 11.47 68.90 -21.23
C ARG A 207 12.01 67.47 -21.36
N GLY A 208 11.43 66.68 -22.26
CA GLY A 208 11.80 65.28 -22.50
C GLY A 208 10.63 64.30 -22.35
N LYS A 209 10.93 62.99 -22.37
CA LYS A 209 9.95 61.91 -22.27
C LYS A 209 9.49 61.77 -20.82
N GLN A 210 8.20 62.02 -20.56
CA GLN A 210 7.61 62.13 -19.22
C GLN A 210 7.35 60.76 -18.59
N LEU A 211 7.49 60.67 -17.26
CA LEU A 211 7.14 59.47 -16.49
C LEU A 211 5.63 59.27 -16.35
N ARG A 212 4.84 60.36 -16.34
CA ARG A 212 3.38 60.27 -16.35
C ARG A 212 2.85 60.04 -17.77
N PHE A 213 2.07 58.98 -17.92
CA PHE A 213 1.36 58.62 -19.15
C PHE A 213 -0.13 59.01 -19.06
N LEU A 214 -0.75 59.12 -20.23
CA LEU A 214 -2.18 59.27 -20.39
C LEU A 214 -2.85 57.89 -20.45
N THR A 215 -3.93 57.71 -19.70
CA THR A 215 -4.77 56.51 -19.71
C THR A 215 -5.76 56.53 -20.89
N ASN A 216 -6.69 55.58 -20.96
CA ASN A 216 -7.73 55.57 -21.98
C ASN A 216 -8.71 56.73 -21.80
N GLY A 217 -8.96 57.49 -22.87
CA GLY A 217 -9.75 58.72 -22.82
C GLY A 217 -9.57 59.59 -24.06
N THR A 218 -10.17 60.78 -24.05
CA THR A 218 -9.97 61.79 -25.10
C THR A 218 -9.46 63.07 -24.46
N PHE A 219 -8.24 63.46 -24.82
CA PHE A 219 -7.49 64.52 -24.15
C PHE A 219 -7.23 65.71 -25.09
N LYS A 220 -7.33 66.92 -24.53
CA LYS A 220 -7.06 68.19 -25.24
C LYS A 220 -5.59 68.57 -25.12
N ILE A 221 -4.72 67.80 -25.79
CA ILE A 221 -3.27 67.97 -25.67
C ILE A 221 -2.72 68.89 -26.76
N HIS A 222 -1.85 69.84 -26.39
CA HIS A 222 -1.20 70.76 -27.32
C HIS A 222 -0.09 70.07 -28.15
N PRO A 223 -0.31 69.72 -29.44
CA PRO A 223 0.51 68.75 -30.16
C PRO A 223 1.90 69.27 -30.57
N LEU A 224 2.13 70.59 -30.54
CA LEU A 224 3.44 71.17 -30.79
C LEU A 224 4.32 71.18 -29.52
N LEU A 225 3.70 71.15 -28.33
CA LEU A 225 4.42 71.13 -27.04
C LEU A 225 4.59 69.69 -26.53
N PHE A 226 3.56 68.87 -26.70
CA PHE A 226 3.50 67.50 -26.22
C PHE A 226 3.31 66.55 -27.40
N LYS A 227 4.36 65.80 -27.74
CA LYS A 227 4.28 64.68 -28.69
C LYS A 227 3.81 63.45 -27.93
N ILE A 228 2.75 62.80 -28.42
CA ILE A 228 2.19 61.59 -27.80
C ILE A 228 2.54 60.37 -28.66
N GLU A 229 3.06 59.35 -28.01
CA GLU A 229 3.33 58.02 -28.56
C GLU A 229 2.36 57.03 -27.93
N LYS A 230 1.69 56.22 -28.75
CA LYS A 230 0.72 55.22 -28.28
C LYS A 230 1.40 53.88 -28.11
N ILE A 231 1.48 53.39 -26.88
CA ILE A 231 1.98 52.04 -26.56
C ILE A 231 0.81 51.17 -26.09
N LYS A 232 0.94 49.85 -26.19
CA LYS A 232 -0.08 48.92 -25.67
C LYS A 232 0.12 48.66 -24.17
N LYS A 233 -0.98 48.44 -23.45
CA LYS A 233 -0.95 47.99 -22.05
C LYS A 233 -0.32 46.60 -21.94
N THR A 234 0.40 46.35 -20.85
CA THR A 234 1.04 45.05 -20.60
C THR A 234 0.01 44.08 -20.04
N VAL A 235 -0.25 42.99 -20.76
CA VAL A 235 -1.19 41.93 -20.34
C VAL A 235 -0.41 40.67 -19.98
N ILE A 236 -0.64 40.15 -18.79
CA ILE A 236 -0.02 38.93 -18.28
C ILE A 236 -1.12 37.86 -18.18
N PRO A 237 -1.04 36.78 -18.98
CA PRO A 237 -2.06 35.74 -18.98
C PRO A 237 -2.05 34.94 -17.67
N GLN A 238 -3.15 34.26 -17.38
CA GLN A 238 -3.21 33.31 -16.26
C GLN A 238 -2.19 32.19 -16.43
N GLY A 239 -1.58 31.74 -15.33
CA GLY A 239 -0.48 30.77 -15.36
C GLY A 239 0.86 31.32 -15.85
N ALA A 240 1.03 32.64 -15.91
CA ALA A 240 2.30 33.31 -16.18
C ALA A 240 2.58 34.42 -15.15
N ILE A 241 3.82 34.89 -15.12
CA ILE A 241 4.29 36.07 -14.41
C ILE A 241 5.00 37.02 -15.38
N GLY A 242 4.97 38.31 -15.09
CA GLY A 242 5.81 39.31 -15.77
C GLY A 242 7.02 39.63 -14.93
N VAL A 243 8.21 39.13 -15.30
CA VAL A 243 9.47 39.51 -14.64
C VAL A 243 9.92 40.86 -15.20
N VAL A 244 10.27 41.80 -14.32
CA VAL A 244 10.52 43.20 -14.71
C VAL A 244 12.01 43.52 -14.68
N THR A 245 12.49 44.19 -15.71
CA THR A 245 13.84 44.78 -15.78
C THR A 245 13.72 46.29 -15.97
N ALA A 246 14.28 47.06 -15.04
CA ALA A 246 14.29 48.52 -15.07
C ALA A 246 15.51 49.05 -15.83
N ALA A 247 15.31 49.92 -16.82
CA ALA A 247 16.36 50.54 -17.61
C ALA A 247 17.02 51.75 -16.93
N ASP A 248 16.26 52.49 -16.10
CA ASP A 248 16.69 53.69 -15.37
C ASP A 248 16.55 53.47 -13.85
N GLY A 249 17.30 54.22 -13.05
CA GLY A 249 17.38 54.09 -11.59
C GLY A 249 18.81 54.02 -11.03
N VAL A 250 18.90 53.89 -9.72
CA VAL A 250 20.17 53.77 -8.97
C VAL A 250 20.89 52.47 -9.37
N THR A 251 22.22 52.47 -9.42
CA THR A 251 22.98 51.25 -9.70
C THR A 251 22.82 50.20 -8.59
N LEU A 252 22.73 48.92 -8.96
CA LEU A 252 22.77 47.80 -8.01
C LEU A 252 24.03 47.86 -7.13
N GLY A 253 23.90 47.41 -5.88
CA GLY A 253 25.04 47.28 -4.98
C GLY A 253 26.01 46.18 -5.42
N GLN A 254 27.28 46.28 -5.04
CA GLN A 254 28.26 45.25 -5.37
C GLN A 254 27.86 43.91 -4.72
N GLY A 255 27.72 42.87 -5.55
CA GLY A 255 27.30 41.54 -5.12
C GLY A 255 25.78 41.30 -5.08
N GLN A 256 24.96 42.33 -5.28
CA GLN A 256 23.50 42.23 -5.40
C GLN A 256 23.12 41.86 -6.85
N LEU A 257 22.30 40.83 -7.05
CA LEU A 257 21.88 40.40 -8.40
C LEU A 257 20.61 41.10 -8.88
N LEU A 258 19.67 41.41 -7.97
CA LEU A 258 18.34 41.92 -8.30
C LEU A 258 17.99 43.20 -7.53
N GLY A 259 17.26 44.10 -8.18
CA GLY A 259 16.77 45.35 -7.61
C GLY A 259 15.73 45.13 -6.51
N ARG A 260 15.88 45.86 -5.39
CA ARG A 260 14.96 45.80 -4.24
C ARG A 260 13.56 46.30 -4.60
N ARG A 261 12.54 45.73 -3.97
CA ARG A 261 11.17 46.27 -4.00
C ARG A 261 11.16 47.72 -3.50
N VAL A 262 10.34 48.56 -4.13
CA VAL A 262 10.10 49.95 -3.73
C VAL A 262 8.62 50.12 -3.38
N ASP A 263 8.32 50.49 -2.13
CA ASP A 263 6.93 50.61 -1.69
C ASP A 263 6.19 51.77 -2.37
N GLY A 264 4.88 51.61 -2.55
CA GLY A 264 3.97 52.67 -3.02
C GLY A 264 3.90 52.89 -4.54
N HIS A 265 4.73 52.21 -5.34
CA HIS A 265 4.75 52.35 -6.80
C HIS A 265 3.66 51.57 -7.57
N ASP A 266 2.83 50.78 -6.86
CA ASP A 266 1.69 50.03 -7.40
C ASP A 266 2.03 49.11 -8.59
N ALA A 267 2.88 48.11 -8.34
CA ALA A 267 3.37 47.13 -9.33
C ALA A 267 3.95 47.81 -10.59
N PHE A 268 4.94 48.68 -10.38
CA PHE A 268 5.63 49.47 -11.42
C PHE A 268 4.76 50.44 -12.26
N GLN A 269 3.46 50.59 -11.97
CA GLN A 269 2.60 51.53 -12.71
C GLN A 269 2.95 52.99 -12.42
N LYS A 270 3.49 53.31 -11.23
CA LYS A 270 3.94 54.67 -10.87
C LYS A 270 5.46 54.77 -10.97
N ALA A 271 5.94 54.89 -12.20
CA ALA A 271 7.36 55.01 -12.55
C ALA A 271 8.09 56.15 -11.79
N GLU A 272 7.42 57.27 -11.55
CA GLU A 272 7.91 58.39 -10.75
C GLU A 272 8.17 58.02 -9.29
N VAL A 273 7.25 57.29 -8.65
CA VAL A 273 7.41 56.83 -7.26
C VAL A 273 8.55 55.84 -7.13
N PHE A 274 8.77 54.99 -8.14
CA PHE A 274 9.92 54.09 -8.20
C PHE A 274 11.25 54.85 -8.21
N LEU A 275 11.42 55.82 -9.13
CA LEU A 275 12.68 56.56 -9.24
C LEU A 275 12.94 57.51 -8.07
N THR A 276 11.92 58.23 -7.58
CA THR A 276 12.06 59.18 -6.47
C THR A 276 12.39 58.51 -5.13
N ARG A 277 11.95 57.26 -4.92
CA ARG A 277 12.26 56.45 -3.73
C ARG A 277 13.54 55.61 -3.86
N GLY A 278 14.36 55.86 -4.88
CA GLY A 278 15.67 55.21 -5.05
C GLY A 278 15.62 53.82 -5.69
N GLY A 279 14.61 53.55 -6.52
CA GLY A 279 14.51 52.33 -7.32
C GLY A 279 15.77 52.05 -8.14
N GLN A 280 16.14 50.77 -8.21
CA GLN A 280 17.42 50.33 -8.76
C GLN A 280 17.26 49.86 -10.21
N LYS A 281 18.21 50.19 -11.08
CA LYS A 281 18.24 49.70 -12.47
C LYS A 281 18.68 48.23 -12.54
N GLY A 282 18.24 47.50 -13.55
CA GLY A 282 18.48 46.07 -13.74
C GLY A 282 17.25 45.20 -13.46
N PRO A 283 17.40 43.87 -13.42
CA PRO A 283 16.29 42.95 -13.14
C PRO A 283 15.80 43.12 -11.70
N GLN A 284 14.49 43.09 -11.48
CA GLN A 284 13.86 43.36 -10.18
C GLN A 284 13.51 42.07 -9.41
N ILE A 285 13.45 42.15 -8.08
CA ILE A 285 12.92 41.08 -7.23
C ILE A 285 11.40 40.97 -7.40
N GLU A 286 10.70 42.11 -7.37
CA GLU A 286 9.26 42.17 -7.58
C GLU A 286 8.90 41.84 -9.04
N PHE A 287 7.86 41.02 -9.19
CA PHE A 287 7.31 40.58 -10.46
C PHE A 287 5.81 40.83 -10.49
N LEU A 288 5.26 40.87 -11.69
CA LEU A 288 3.86 41.14 -11.96
C LEU A 288 3.07 39.83 -12.00
N ARG A 289 1.91 39.82 -11.33
CA ARG A 289 0.97 38.69 -11.32
C ARG A 289 0.09 38.70 -12.59
N PRO A 290 -0.72 37.66 -12.87
CA PRO A 290 -1.70 37.71 -13.95
C PRO A 290 -2.64 38.92 -13.84
N GLY A 291 -2.77 39.70 -14.92
CA GLY A 291 -3.48 40.98 -14.91
C GLY A 291 -3.17 41.86 -16.12
N THR A 292 -3.81 43.03 -16.18
CA THR A 292 -3.49 44.09 -17.16
C THR A 292 -2.94 45.29 -16.43
N TYR A 293 -1.74 45.72 -16.78
CA TYR A 293 -1.01 46.78 -16.08
C TYR A 293 -0.68 47.94 -17.02
N ASN A 294 -0.76 49.15 -16.47
CA ASN A 294 -0.40 50.37 -17.17
C ASN A 294 1.11 50.63 -17.01
N ILE A 295 1.94 49.82 -17.68
CA ILE A 295 3.40 49.86 -17.52
C ILE A 295 4.05 50.61 -18.67
N PHE A 296 5.04 51.43 -18.29
CA PHE A 296 5.86 52.19 -19.20
C PHE A 296 6.95 51.29 -19.81
N ALA A 297 6.63 50.65 -20.94
CA ALA A 297 7.43 49.59 -21.54
C ALA A 297 8.88 49.97 -21.89
N ASP A 298 9.17 51.26 -22.15
CA ASP A 298 10.52 51.74 -22.48
C ASP A 298 11.45 51.85 -21.25
N MET A 299 10.89 51.92 -20.05
CA MET A 299 11.66 51.97 -18.79
C MET A 299 11.60 50.64 -18.05
N PHE A 300 10.47 49.93 -18.13
CA PHE A 300 10.24 48.63 -17.51
C PHE A 300 10.00 47.58 -18.59
N GLN A 301 11.06 46.87 -18.97
CA GLN A 301 10.94 45.73 -19.87
C GLN A 301 10.34 44.55 -19.09
N VAL A 302 9.17 44.08 -19.53
CA VAL A 302 8.45 42.96 -18.91
C VAL A 302 8.63 41.71 -19.76
N GLU A 303 9.18 40.66 -19.16
CA GLU A 303 9.36 39.35 -19.77
C GLU A 303 8.31 38.36 -19.22
N LEU A 304 7.57 37.70 -20.12
CA LEU A 304 6.56 36.71 -19.73
C LEU A 304 7.20 35.35 -19.45
N GLN A 305 7.16 34.93 -18.19
CA GLN A 305 7.66 33.63 -17.73
C GLN A 305 6.50 32.77 -17.23
N ARG A 306 6.56 31.44 -17.39
CA ARG A 306 5.47 30.54 -16.99
C ARG A 306 5.48 30.34 -15.46
N ALA A 307 4.30 30.26 -14.86
CA ALA A 307 4.17 29.91 -13.44
C ALA A 307 4.62 28.46 -13.20
N ILE A 308 5.24 28.22 -12.05
CA ILE A 308 5.84 26.94 -11.71
C ILE A 308 4.74 26.02 -11.20
N THR A 309 4.54 24.87 -11.85
CA THR A 309 3.51 23.89 -11.46
C THR A 309 4.17 22.60 -11.01
N ILE A 310 3.89 22.18 -9.78
CA ILE A 310 4.37 20.93 -9.17
C ILE A 310 3.20 19.94 -9.13
N GLY A 311 3.38 18.74 -9.69
CA GLY A 311 2.34 17.70 -9.70
C GLY A 311 2.13 17.01 -8.35
N ASP A 312 1.02 16.31 -8.19
CA ASP A 312 0.58 15.73 -6.90
C ASP A 312 1.53 14.67 -6.30
N ASP A 313 2.30 13.98 -7.13
CA ASP A 313 3.33 13.01 -6.72
C ASP A 313 4.77 13.59 -6.80
N GLN A 314 4.88 14.92 -6.82
CA GLN A 314 6.14 15.65 -6.91
C GLN A 314 6.28 16.70 -5.81
N ILE A 315 7.53 17.10 -5.57
CA ILE A 315 7.93 18.21 -4.72
C ILE A 315 8.77 19.20 -5.53
N GLY A 316 8.63 20.49 -5.26
CA GLY A 316 9.50 21.51 -5.86
C GLY A 316 10.69 21.80 -4.96
N MET A 317 11.87 21.27 -5.30
CA MET A 317 13.12 21.67 -4.66
C MET A 317 13.51 23.07 -5.17
N VAL A 318 13.84 23.98 -4.25
CA VAL A 318 14.17 25.38 -4.59
C VAL A 318 15.66 25.62 -4.42
N GLU A 319 16.24 26.44 -5.30
CA GLU A 319 17.63 26.91 -5.23
C GLU A 319 17.67 28.43 -5.41
N ALA A 320 18.11 29.15 -4.38
CA ALA A 320 18.19 30.61 -4.38
C ALA A 320 19.50 31.08 -5.01
N ARG A 321 19.43 32.05 -5.92
CA ARG A 321 20.59 32.61 -6.63
C ARG A 321 21.25 33.78 -5.89
N ASP A 322 20.45 34.51 -5.11
CA ASP A 322 20.89 35.63 -4.28
C ASP A 322 20.56 35.36 -2.80
N GLY A 323 21.21 36.08 -1.88
CA GLY A 323 21.12 35.88 -0.43
C GLY A 323 22.48 35.72 0.25
N HIS A 324 22.45 35.50 1.57
CA HIS A 324 23.66 35.31 2.36
C HIS A 324 24.49 34.11 1.86
N PRO A 325 25.83 34.19 1.87
CA PRO A 325 26.67 33.07 1.49
C PRO A 325 26.51 31.92 2.50
N MET A 326 26.15 30.76 1.98
CA MET A 326 26.08 29.49 2.71
C MET A 326 27.46 29.03 3.20
N SER A 327 27.51 28.25 4.28
CA SER A 327 28.75 27.63 4.79
C SER A 327 29.31 26.63 3.78
N ARG A 328 30.61 26.31 3.90
CA ARG A 328 31.26 25.25 3.11
C ARG A 328 30.95 23.83 3.60
N GLU A 329 30.46 23.71 4.82
CA GLU A 329 30.18 22.42 5.48
C GLU A 329 28.75 21.93 5.22
N ASP A 330 27.83 22.86 4.96
CA ASP A 330 26.44 22.56 4.68
C ASP A 330 26.27 22.05 3.23
N VAL A 331 25.32 21.14 3.02
CA VAL A 331 24.95 20.63 1.68
C VAL A 331 23.67 21.28 1.14
N VAL A 332 22.82 21.75 2.06
CA VAL A 332 21.56 22.46 1.79
C VAL A 332 21.45 23.63 2.76
N ALA A 333 21.08 24.80 2.26
CA ALA A 333 20.99 26.04 3.02
C ALA A 333 19.70 26.09 3.85
N PRO A 334 19.77 26.57 5.11
CA PRO A 334 18.58 26.74 5.95
C PRO A 334 17.67 27.81 5.34
N THR A 335 16.38 27.47 5.18
CA THR A 335 15.38 28.45 4.72
C THR A 335 14.80 29.20 5.92
N PRO A 336 14.58 30.53 5.85
CA PRO A 336 13.70 31.22 6.78
C PRO A 336 12.28 30.61 6.80
N ASP A 337 11.53 30.82 7.88
CA ASP A 337 10.21 30.19 8.04
C ASP A 337 9.27 30.47 6.85
N VAL A 338 8.60 29.42 6.37
CA VAL A 338 7.84 29.38 5.11
C VAL A 338 6.67 30.37 5.13
N GLY A 339 6.15 30.68 6.31
CA GLY A 339 5.10 31.69 6.51
C GLY A 339 5.56 33.12 6.22
N LEU A 340 6.85 33.43 6.41
CA LEU A 340 7.38 34.80 6.25
C LEU A 340 7.52 35.22 4.78
N HIS A 341 7.85 34.28 3.89
CA HIS A 341 8.08 34.53 2.45
C HIS A 341 7.05 33.87 1.52
N ASN A 342 5.95 33.35 2.09
CA ASN A 342 4.81 32.77 1.37
C ASN A 342 5.23 31.69 0.35
N SER A 343 6.05 30.73 0.78
CA SER A 343 6.60 29.67 -0.08
C SER A 343 7.35 30.23 -1.31
N PHE A 344 8.36 31.09 -1.06
CA PHE A 344 9.21 31.73 -2.07
C PHE A 344 8.50 32.66 -3.08
N GLN A 345 7.22 32.99 -2.85
CA GLN A 345 6.48 33.94 -3.69
C GLN A 345 6.77 35.40 -3.36
N ASP A 346 7.26 35.71 -2.15
CA ASP A 346 7.84 37.03 -1.83
C ASP A 346 9.37 36.91 -1.65
N GLY A 347 10.09 37.21 -2.73
CA GLY A 347 11.55 37.21 -2.75
C GLY A 347 12.19 38.32 -1.91
N GLN A 348 11.49 39.43 -1.69
CA GLN A 348 12.00 40.52 -0.84
C GLN A 348 11.98 40.07 0.62
N ALA A 349 10.85 39.50 1.06
CA ALA A 349 10.71 38.94 2.40
C ALA A 349 11.68 37.78 2.66
N PHE A 350 11.98 36.94 1.66
CA PHE A 350 13.01 35.90 1.79
C PHE A 350 14.40 36.47 2.12
N LEU A 351 14.84 37.51 1.38
CA LEU A 351 16.15 38.12 1.61
C LEU A 351 16.21 38.93 2.91
N GLU A 352 15.14 39.64 3.26
CA GLU A 352 15.06 40.44 4.50
C GLU A 352 15.07 39.57 5.76
N ASN A 353 14.48 38.37 5.71
CA ASN A 353 14.51 37.40 6.81
C ASN A 353 15.77 36.52 6.83
N GLY A 354 16.86 36.96 6.19
CA GLY A 354 18.16 36.28 6.26
C GLY A 354 18.31 35.08 5.32
N GLY A 355 17.57 35.03 4.21
CA GLY A 355 17.65 33.97 3.22
C GLY A 355 19.07 33.76 2.67
N PHE A 356 19.50 32.50 2.59
CA PHE A 356 20.80 32.08 2.08
C PHE A 356 20.74 31.72 0.60
N ARG A 357 21.80 32.01 -0.15
CA ARG A 357 21.95 31.55 -1.54
C ARG A 357 22.37 30.07 -1.57
N GLY A 358 21.90 29.35 -2.58
CA GLY A 358 22.13 27.92 -2.77
C GLY A 358 20.85 27.08 -2.65
N PRO A 359 20.98 25.74 -2.66
CA PRO A 359 19.87 24.81 -2.50
C PRO A 359 19.16 25.04 -1.17
N GLN A 360 17.84 25.13 -1.16
CA GLN A 360 17.05 25.42 0.04
C GLN A 360 16.59 24.15 0.74
N GLU A 361 16.51 24.19 2.07
CA GLU A 361 15.99 23.09 2.89
C GLU A 361 14.51 22.83 2.62
N SER A 362 13.69 23.87 2.68
CA SER A 362 12.24 23.74 2.48
C SER A 362 11.88 23.50 1.01
N VAL A 363 10.82 22.72 0.80
CA VAL A 363 10.31 22.36 -0.53
C VAL A 363 8.91 22.91 -0.77
N LEU A 364 8.62 23.21 -2.02
CA LEU A 364 7.26 23.49 -2.48
C LEU A 364 6.45 22.19 -2.49
N ARG A 365 5.21 22.30 -2.01
CA ARG A 365 4.21 21.23 -2.07
C ARG A 365 3.64 21.15 -3.51
N PRO A 366 2.82 20.15 -3.85
CA PRO A 366 2.04 20.17 -5.08
C PRO A 366 1.18 21.44 -5.20
N GLY A 367 1.11 22.01 -6.42
CA GLY A 367 0.38 23.25 -6.69
C GLY A 367 1.06 24.16 -7.72
N THR A 368 0.43 25.32 -7.96
CA THR A 368 0.94 26.35 -8.88
C THR A 368 1.46 27.55 -8.10
N TYR A 369 2.71 27.92 -8.34
CA TYR A 369 3.42 28.98 -7.65
C TYR A 369 3.91 30.06 -8.60
N TYR A 370 3.72 31.32 -8.21
CA TYR A 370 4.25 32.48 -8.91
C TYR A 370 5.58 32.88 -8.26
N ILE A 371 6.69 32.43 -8.84
CA ILE A 371 8.04 32.56 -8.27
C ILE A 371 8.96 33.20 -9.33
N ASN A 372 9.76 34.17 -8.94
CA ASN A 372 10.68 34.87 -9.84
C ASN A 372 11.88 33.97 -10.22
N PRO A 373 12.02 33.52 -11.49
CA PRO A 373 13.08 32.60 -11.92
C PRO A 373 14.49 33.22 -11.91
N TYR A 374 14.59 34.55 -11.79
CA TYR A 374 15.88 35.22 -11.63
C TYR A 374 16.39 35.15 -10.19
N LEU A 375 15.51 35.00 -9.19
CA LEU A 375 15.89 34.80 -7.78
C LEU A 375 15.95 33.32 -7.41
N PHE A 376 14.98 32.51 -7.85
CA PHE A 376 14.85 31.12 -7.46
C PHE A 376 14.75 30.19 -8.68
N ALA A 377 15.62 29.18 -8.75
CA ALA A 377 15.41 28.04 -9.63
C ALA A 377 14.58 26.97 -8.88
N VAL A 378 13.66 26.31 -9.56
CA VAL A 378 12.83 25.24 -8.98
C VAL A 378 12.93 23.98 -9.83
N PHE A 379 13.15 22.84 -9.18
CA PHE A 379 13.29 21.53 -9.79
C PHE A 379 12.24 20.57 -9.21
N ALA A 380 11.50 19.88 -10.07
CA ALA A 380 10.59 18.83 -9.62
C ALA A 380 11.37 17.56 -9.25
N ALA A 381 11.17 17.05 -8.04
CA ALA A 381 11.62 15.74 -7.59
C ALA A 381 10.42 14.83 -7.26
N PRO A 382 10.58 13.50 -7.30
CA PRO A 382 9.53 12.58 -6.85
C PRO A 382 9.32 12.69 -5.35
N LEU A 383 8.07 12.51 -4.92
CA LEU A 383 7.68 12.49 -3.51
C LEU A 383 8.22 11.24 -2.78
N SER A 384 8.65 11.38 -1.53
CA SER A 384 9.03 10.22 -0.71
C SER A 384 7.79 9.45 -0.27
N VAL A 385 7.66 8.20 -0.72
CA VAL A 385 6.52 7.31 -0.40
C VAL A 385 7.02 6.10 0.40
N ILE A 386 6.43 5.88 1.57
CA ILE A 386 6.67 4.72 2.43
C ILE A 386 5.40 3.86 2.38
N ARG A 387 5.52 2.58 2.02
CA ARG A 387 4.34 1.72 1.85
C ARG A 387 3.81 1.24 3.20
N GLN A 388 2.56 0.79 3.21
CA GLN A 388 2.00 0.10 4.37
C GLN A 388 2.81 -1.17 4.67
N GLY A 389 3.21 -1.36 5.93
CA GLY A 389 4.12 -2.43 6.34
C GLY A 389 5.61 -2.08 6.23
N GLU A 390 5.95 -0.87 5.78
CA GLU A 390 7.29 -0.27 5.82
C GLU A 390 7.31 0.91 6.81
N VAL A 391 8.50 1.25 7.32
CA VAL A 391 8.81 2.51 8.03
C VAL A 391 10.00 3.18 7.37
N GLY A 392 9.99 4.51 7.28
CA GLY A 392 11.11 5.27 6.72
C GLY A 392 12.11 5.64 7.80
N VAL A 393 13.31 5.08 7.75
CA VAL A 393 14.45 5.57 8.54
C VAL A 393 15.04 6.78 7.81
N LEU A 394 15.13 7.93 8.48
CA LEU A 394 15.76 9.12 7.90
C LEU A 394 17.26 9.17 8.23
N ILE A 395 18.04 9.59 7.26
CA ILE A 395 19.42 10.03 7.43
C ILE A 395 19.46 11.51 7.08
N SER A 396 19.70 12.37 8.07
CA SER A 396 19.86 13.82 7.86
C SER A 396 21.28 14.13 7.44
N ASN A 397 21.43 14.81 6.30
CA ASN A 397 22.68 15.41 5.85
C ASN A 397 22.90 16.82 6.43
N ILE A 398 21.86 17.40 7.05
CA ILE A 398 21.85 18.75 7.65
C ILE A 398 21.72 18.69 9.18
N GLY A 399 21.93 19.85 9.81
CA GLY A 399 21.84 19.99 11.27
C GLY A 399 23.20 20.02 11.95
N LYS A 400 23.19 20.04 13.28
CA LYS A 400 24.42 20.13 14.09
C LYS A 400 25.24 18.84 13.96
N ASP A 401 26.57 18.96 14.03
CA ASP A 401 27.44 17.80 14.02
C ASP A 401 27.25 16.95 15.30
N PRO A 402 27.08 15.62 15.20
CA PRO A 402 26.82 14.74 16.35
C PRO A 402 27.90 14.75 17.43
N SER A 403 29.11 15.24 17.15
CA SER A 403 30.15 15.46 18.16
C SER A 403 29.75 16.48 19.24
N THR A 404 28.82 17.40 18.92
CA THR A 404 28.33 18.46 19.82
C THR A 404 27.21 17.99 20.77
N LEU A 405 26.80 16.73 20.70
CA LEU A 405 25.89 16.16 21.68
C LEU A 405 26.67 15.87 22.98
N ASP A 406 26.49 16.70 24.00
CA ASP A 406 26.97 16.38 25.35
C ASP A 406 26.31 15.09 25.87
N VAL A 407 26.95 14.43 26.84
CA VAL A 407 26.54 13.10 27.36
C VAL A 407 25.22 13.16 28.14
N GLU A 408 24.87 14.32 28.69
CA GLU A 408 23.85 14.47 29.75
C GLU A 408 22.38 14.42 29.27
N SER A 409 22.12 14.40 27.96
CA SER A 409 20.76 14.56 27.40
C SER A 409 20.04 13.27 26.99
N SER A 410 20.63 12.09 27.22
CA SER A 410 19.96 10.79 26.97
C SER A 410 19.56 10.09 28.29
N PRO A 411 18.28 10.15 28.71
CA PRO A 411 17.83 9.55 29.98
C PRO A 411 17.90 8.02 30.03
N SER A 412 18.19 7.34 28.91
CA SER A 412 18.38 5.88 28.85
C SER A 412 19.78 5.40 29.21
N ALA A 413 20.80 6.28 29.22
CA ALA A 413 22.17 5.87 29.56
C ALA A 413 22.41 5.74 31.08
N ALA A 414 21.58 6.40 31.90
CA ALA A 414 21.81 6.51 33.35
C ALA A 414 21.43 5.27 34.18
N VAL A 415 20.85 4.22 33.59
CA VAL A 415 20.32 3.06 34.32
C VAL A 415 21.17 1.78 34.15
N GLU A 416 21.92 1.64 33.05
CA GLU A 416 22.75 0.44 32.80
C GLU A 416 24.21 0.61 33.25
N SER A 417 24.69 1.82 33.54
CA SER A 417 26.09 2.11 33.87
C SER A 417 26.55 1.74 35.31
N GLN A 418 25.92 0.78 35.99
CA GLN A 418 26.34 0.33 37.34
C GLN A 418 26.30 -1.18 37.60
N LYS A 419 26.11 -2.01 36.57
CA LYS A 419 26.44 -3.44 36.63
C LYS A 419 27.34 -3.81 35.45
N ASP A 420 28.16 -4.83 35.67
CA ASP A 420 29.06 -5.46 34.68
C ASP A 420 30.32 -4.67 34.29
N ALA A 421 31.12 -4.31 35.31
CA ALA A 421 32.52 -3.89 35.17
C ALA A 421 33.51 -5.06 34.94
N SER A 422 33.09 -6.14 34.26
CA SER A 422 33.88 -7.38 34.12
C SER A 422 33.73 -8.10 32.78
N ALA A 423 33.38 -7.36 31.72
CA ALA A 423 33.39 -7.86 30.33
C ALA A 423 33.63 -6.72 29.32
N GLN A 424 34.63 -5.86 29.55
CA GLN A 424 35.15 -5.01 28.46
C GLN A 424 35.93 -5.90 27.47
N ASP A 425 35.44 -5.99 26.24
CA ASP A 425 36.21 -6.54 25.12
C ASP A 425 37.41 -5.60 24.84
N PRO A 426 38.67 -6.08 24.87
CA PRO A 426 39.83 -5.22 24.69
C PRO A 426 39.91 -4.53 23.32
N ASP A 427 39.28 -5.06 22.26
CA ASP A 427 39.34 -4.41 20.94
C ASP A 427 38.41 -3.20 20.80
N ASP A 428 37.29 -3.13 21.54
CA ASP A 428 36.39 -1.96 21.54
C ASP A 428 37.09 -0.70 22.12
N SER A 429 38.07 -0.92 23.01
CA SER A 429 38.89 0.16 23.60
C SER A 429 39.95 0.76 22.65
N ARG A 430 40.25 0.10 21.51
CA ARG A 430 41.33 0.51 20.59
C ARG A 430 40.90 1.50 19.51
N VAL A 431 39.60 1.75 19.35
CA VAL A 431 39.05 2.64 18.31
C VAL A 431 38.81 4.08 18.83
N ASP A 432 38.88 4.31 20.15
CA ASP A 432 38.46 5.58 20.79
C ASP A 432 39.45 6.76 20.66
N ARG A 433 40.18 6.86 19.53
CA ARG A 433 41.04 8.00 19.15
C ARG A 433 40.77 8.51 17.74
N GLY A 434 39.50 8.76 17.46
CA GLY A 434 39.05 9.47 16.27
C GLY A 434 37.72 8.91 15.76
N VAL A 435 36.69 9.76 15.72
CA VAL A 435 35.31 9.40 15.38
C VAL A 435 34.62 8.49 16.41
N ARG A 436 34.19 9.09 17.53
CA ARG A 436 33.10 8.51 18.34
C ARG A 436 31.81 8.57 17.52
N THR A 437 31.46 7.49 16.82
CA THR A 437 30.20 7.36 16.09
C THR A 437 29.02 7.33 17.06
N ARG A 438 28.52 8.50 17.47
CA ARG A 438 27.13 8.59 17.95
C ARG A 438 26.22 8.28 16.77
N HIS A 439 25.52 7.17 16.92
CA HIS A 439 25.17 6.29 15.81
C HIS A 439 23.71 6.46 15.36
N VAL A 440 22.83 6.77 16.31
CA VAL A 440 21.44 7.22 16.08
C VAL A 440 21.27 8.51 16.89
N VAL A 441 20.88 9.59 16.21
CA VAL A 441 20.85 10.95 16.77
C VAL A 441 19.41 11.45 16.95
N PRO A 442 19.16 12.40 17.88
CA PRO A 442 17.89 13.12 17.95
C PRO A 442 17.70 14.04 16.74
N ASP A 443 16.45 14.45 16.52
CA ASP A 443 16.07 15.37 15.45
C ASP A 443 16.87 16.68 15.51
N GLY A 444 17.34 17.15 14.33
CA GLY A 444 18.15 18.38 14.19
C GLY A 444 19.66 18.19 14.25
N PHE A 445 20.13 16.94 14.37
CA PHE A 445 21.54 16.56 14.22
C PHE A 445 21.78 15.78 12.93
N ARG A 446 22.98 15.92 12.36
CA ARG A 446 23.41 15.17 11.17
C ARG A 446 23.60 13.69 11.53
N GLY A 447 23.10 12.78 10.69
CA GLY A 447 23.17 11.32 10.87
C GLY A 447 21.80 10.63 10.84
N ILE A 448 21.77 9.36 11.27
CA ILE A 448 20.56 8.52 11.29
C ILE A 448 19.65 9.00 12.42
N GLN A 449 18.42 9.41 12.10
CA GLN A 449 17.48 9.96 13.08
C GLN A 449 16.84 8.84 13.92
N ARG A 450 16.60 9.12 15.21
CA ARG A 450 15.88 8.19 16.12
C ARG A 450 14.41 8.03 15.74
N ASN A 451 13.78 9.11 15.29
CA ASN A 451 12.37 9.09 14.91
C ASN A 451 12.21 8.57 13.48
N VAL A 452 11.39 7.52 13.31
CA VAL A 452 11.04 6.95 12.00
C VAL A 452 9.74 7.53 11.47
N LEU A 453 9.61 7.59 10.15
CA LEU A 453 8.36 7.92 9.49
C LEU A 453 7.48 6.67 9.37
N GLY A 454 6.20 6.86 9.65
CA GLY A 454 5.19 5.83 9.38
C GLY A 454 4.93 5.65 7.86
N PRO A 455 4.00 4.75 7.50
CA PRO A 455 3.54 4.60 6.13
C PRO A 455 2.80 5.88 5.68
N GLY A 456 3.14 6.41 4.50
CA GLY A 456 2.59 7.67 4.02
C GLY A 456 3.37 8.30 2.87
N LYS A 457 2.88 9.47 2.45
CA LYS A 457 3.47 10.34 1.44
C LYS A 457 4.07 11.58 2.14
N TYR A 458 5.35 11.84 1.94
CA TYR A 458 6.09 12.87 2.69
C TYR A 458 6.83 13.84 1.76
N ASN A 459 6.58 15.15 1.95
CA ASN A 459 7.21 16.24 1.22
C ASN A 459 8.63 16.52 1.77
N ILE A 460 9.53 15.56 1.63
CA ILE A 460 10.90 15.60 2.19
C ILE A 460 11.91 15.94 1.10
N ASN A 461 12.83 16.85 1.39
CA ASN A 461 13.90 17.23 0.47
C ASN A 461 14.97 16.12 0.36
N PRO A 462 15.13 15.45 -0.80
CA PRO A 462 16.07 14.33 -0.94
C PRO A 462 17.55 14.75 -0.83
N ARG A 463 17.86 16.05 -0.95
CA ARG A 463 19.23 16.57 -0.75
C ARG A 463 19.56 16.71 0.74
N ALA A 464 18.56 17.07 1.55
CA ALA A 464 18.72 17.26 3.00
C ALA A 464 18.54 15.96 3.78
N PHE A 465 17.61 15.08 3.36
CA PHE A 465 17.30 13.82 4.04
C PHE A 465 17.22 12.66 3.05
N THR A 466 17.92 11.57 3.35
CA THR A 466 17.76 10.28 2.67
C THR A 466 16.78 9.42 3.46
N VAL A 467 15.74 8.88 2.82
CA VAL A 467 14.76 7.98 3.46
C VAL A 467 15.02 6.55 2.99
N ILE A 468 15.31 5.65 3.94
CA ILE A 468 15.45 4.21 3.66
C ILE A 468 14.18 3.50 4.17
N PRO A 469 13.36 2.89 3.29
CA PRO A 469 12.19 2.13 3.70
C PRO A 469 12.60 0.76 4.26
N ILE A 470 12.21 0.47 5.50
CA ILE A 470 12.47 -0.79 6.19
C ILE A 470 11.14 -1.51 6.42
N PRO A 471 10.96 -2.76 5.95
CA PRO A 471 9.75 -3.53 6.21
C PRO A 471 9.68 -3.95 7.68
N THR A 472 8.53 -3.70 8.32
CA THR A 472 8.21 -4.12 9.69
C THR A 472 7.32 -5.37 9.72
N THR A 473 6.82 -5.78 8.56
CA THR A 473 6.18 -7.09 8.36
C THR A 473 7.15 -8.24 8.58
N THR A 474 6.67 -9.36 9.13
CA THR A 474 7.47 -10.58 9.24
C THR A 474 8.02 -11.02 7.87
N ARG A 475 9.33 -11.22 7.79
CA ARG A 475 10.03 -11.82 6.65
C ARG A 475 10.48 -13.23 7.02
N SER A 476 10.54 -14.11 6.02
CA SER A 476 11.06 -15.47 6.14
C SER A 476 12.32 -15.64 5.30
N VAL A 477 13.41 -16.07 5.93
CA VAL A 477 14.63 -16.54 5.26
C VAL A 477 14.64 -18.06 5.28
N GLU A 478 15.03 -18.67 4.17
CA GLU A 478 15.00 -20.13 3.99
C GLU A 478 16.35 -20.66 3.53
N TRP A 479 16.84 -21.69 4.21
CA TRP A 479 18.00 -22.50 3.86
C TRP A 479 17.46 -23.86 3.40
N GLY A 480 17.34 -24.05 2.08
CA GLY A 480 16.57 -25.15 1.50
C GLY A 480 16.84 -25.30 0.01
N GLY A 481 16.73 -26.52 -0.53
CA GLY A 481 17.15 -26.84 -1.91
C GLY A 481 16.30 -26.24 -3.04
N GLY A 482 15.31 -25.40 -2.73
CA GLY A 482 14.44 -24.73 -3.70
C GLY A 482 15.12 -23.51 -4.33
N LYS A 483 15.15 -23.44 -5.67
CA LYS A 483 15.68 -22.29 -6.40
C LYS A 483 14.68 -21.12 -6.38
N THR A 484 14.85 -20.23 -5.41
CA THR A 484 14.18 -18.92 -5.33
C THR A 484 15.23 -17.88 -4.94
N ASP A 485 15.09 -16.61 -5.37
CA ASP A 485 16.12 -15.57 -5.16
C ASP A 485 16.40 -15.22 -3.68
N ALA A 486 15.61 -15.73 -2.74
CA ALA A 486 15.75 -15.56 -1.29
C ALA A 486 16.14 -16.86 -0.54
N ASN A 487 16.48 -17.94 -1.26
CA ASN A 487 16.92 -19.19 -0.67
C ASN A 487 18.44 -19.28 -0.62
N PHE A 488 18.95 -19.63 0.56
CA PHE A 488 20.32 -20.08 0.76
C PHE A 488 20.38 -21.62 0.65
N ASP A 489 21.58 -22.16 0.42
CA ASP A 489 21.80 -23.61 0.41
C ASP A 489 21.52 -24.24 1.80
N PRO A 490 21.01 -25.49 1.87
CA PRO A 490 20.86 -26.23 3.12
C PRO A 490 22.19 -26.38 3.88
N PHE A 491 22.16 -26.21 5.20
CA PHE A 491 23.35 -26.31 6.04
C PHE A 491 23.92 -27.73 6.01
N GLN A 492 25.21 -27.85 5.67
CA GLN A 492 25.97 -29.09 5.75
C GLN A 492 26.67 -29.14 7.10
N VAL A 493 26.21 -30.04 7.96
CA VAL A 493 26.60 -30.10 9.37
C VAL A 493 26.99 -31.52 9.76
N VAL A 494 27.88 -31.65 10.75
CA VAL A 494 28.36 -32.93 11.25
C VAL A 494 27.83 -33.13 12.67
N SER A 495 27.22 -34.28 12.94
CA SER A 495 26.71 -34.63 14.27
C SER A 495 27.82 -35.07 15.24
N HIS A 496 27.48 -35.17 16.52
CA HIS A 496 28.39 -35.67 17.57
C HIS A 496 29.04 -37.03 17.23
N ASP A 497 28.31 -37.91 16.52
CA ASP A 497 28.75 -39.23 16.08
C ASP A 497 29.50 -39.23 14.73
N GLY A 498 29.82 -38.06 14.17
CA GLY A 498 30.70 -37.89 13.02
C GLY A 498 30.04 -38.07 11.65
N PHE A 499 28.71 -38.05 11.57
CA PHE A 499 27.98 -38.19 10.31
C PHE A 499 27.61 -36.83 9.73
N GLU A 500 27.84 -36.67 8.43
CA GLU A 500 27.36 -35.53 7.65
C GLU A 500 25.85 -35.63 7.42
N MET A 501 25.12 -34.55 7.69
CA MET A 501 23.70 -34.41 7.36
C MET A 501 23.44 -33.03 6.74
N LYS A 502 22.33 -32.92 5.99
CA LYS A 502 21.84 -31.62 5.51
C LYS A 502 20.59 -31.22 6.26
N VAL A 503 20.60 -30.04 6.88
CA VAL A 503 19.46 -29.50 7.64
C VAL A 503 18.87 -28.33 6.87
N GLU A 504 17.59 -28.43 6.54
CA GLU A 504 16.83 -27.33 5.95
C GLU A 504 16.15 -26.52 7.07
N VAL A 505 16.28 -25.19 7.04
CA VAL A 505 15.81 -24.29 8.09
C VAL A 505 15.00 -23.15 7.48
N ARG A 506 13.95 -22.72 8.17
CA ARG A 506 13.20 -21.48 7.89
C ARG A 506 13.23 -20.61 9.14
N CYS A 507 13.77 -19.40 9.04
CA CYS A 507 13.74 -18.41 10.11
C CYS A 507 12.72 -17.31 9.76
N GLN A 508 11.78 -17.04 10.67
CA GLN A 508 10.86 -15.92 10.56
C GLN A 508 11.27 -14.83 11.54
N TYR A 509 11.52 -13.64 11.03
CA TYR A 509 11.94 -12.49 11.81
C TYR A 509 11.15 -11.23 11.42
N ARG A 510 11.12 -10.24 12.32
CA ARG A 510 10.58 -8.91 12.05
C ARG A 510 11.43 -7.84 12.70
N ILE A 511 11.29 -6.61 12.22
CA ILE A 511 11.97 -5.44 12.78
C ILE A 511 10.88 -4.53 13.35
N LEU A 512 10.96 -4.19 14.63
CA LEU A 512 10.05 -3.23 15.25
C LEU A 512 10.38 -1.81 14.75
N PRO A 513 9.37 -0.92 14.56
CA PRO A 513 9.58 0.45 14.08
C PRO A 513 10.67 1.22 14.85
N GLU A 514 10.67 1.10 16.17
CA GLU A 514 11.62 1.71 17.10
C GLU A 514 13.06 1.18 16.96
N ASN A 515 13.23 -0.05 16.47
CA ASN A 515 14.53 -0.69 16.28
C ASN A 515 15.13 -0.43 14.89
N ALA A 516 14.31 -0.04 13.90
CA ALA A 516 14.75 0.14 12.52
C ALA A 516 15.96 1.10 12.34
N PRO A 517 16.07 2.25 13.05
CA PRO A 517 17.25 3.10 12.96
C PRO A 517 18.54 2.40 13.39
N TYR A 518 18.47 1.57 14.43
CA TYR A 518 19.62 0.83 14.97
C TYR A 518 20.05 -0.33 14.06
N VAL A 519 19.11 -0.92 13.32
CA VAL A 519 19.43 -1.92 12.28
C VAL A 519 20.16 -1.27 11.11
N VAL A 520 19.62 -0.16 10.57
CA VAL A 520 20.25 0.62 9.48
C VAL A 520 21.63 1.13 9.89
N GLN A 521 21.79 1.58 11.13
CA GLN A 521 23.06 2.00 11.70
C GLN A 521 24.13 0.91 11.67
N LYS A 522 23.79 -0.32 12.07
CA LYS A 522 24.78 -1.41 12.15
C LYS A 522 25.10 -2.03 10.78
N LEU A 523 24.13 -2.03 9.85
CA LEU A 523 24.16 -2.92 8.67
C LEU A 523 23.91 -2.21 7.34
N GLY A 524 23.47 -0.95 7.35
CA GLY A 524 23.14 -0.19 6.14
C GLY A 524 21.80 -0.59 5.51
N SER A 525 21.67 -1.84 5.05
CA SER A 525 20.47 -2.35 4.37
C SER A 525 19.96 -3.69 4.93
N ILE A 526 18.75 -4.08 4.52
CA ILE A 526 18.15 -5.38 4.90
C ILE A 526 18.84 -6.54 4.16
N ALA A 527 19.31 -6.32 2.93
CA ALA A 527 20.05 -7.35 2.19
C ALA A 527 21.38 -7.66 2.89
N ASP A 528 22.05 -6.63 3.42
CA ASP A 528 23.27 -6.78 4.21
C ASP A 528 22.98 -7.47 5.57
N LEU A 529 21.82 -7.22 6.19
CA LEU A 529 21.37 -7.96 7.38
C LEU A 529 21.16 -9.46 7.07
N GLU A 530 20.44 -9.78 6.00
CA GLU A 530 20.16 -11.16 5.59
C GLU A 530 21.46 -11.92 5.26
N ALA A 531 22.35 -11.31 4.48
CA ALA A 531 23.59 -11.94 4.00
C ALA A 531 24.75 -11.96 5.03
N ASN A 532 25.01 -10.85 5.74
CA ASN A 532 26.22 -10.70 6.56
C ASN A 532 26.02 -11.02 8.04
N VAL A 533 24.77 -11.10 8.53
CA VAL A 533 24.47 -11.41 9.95
C VAL A 533 23.57 -12.63 10.08
N ILE A 534 22.36 -12.60 9.50
CA ILE A 534 21.39 -13.67 9.71
C ILE A 534 21.93 -15.02 9.20
N HIS A 535 22.51 -15.06 7.99
CA HIS A 535 23.06 -16.31 7.46
C HIS A 535 24.27 -16.85 8.27
N PRO A 536 25.34 -16.10 8.56
CA PRO A 536 26.47 -16.61 9.35
C PRO A 536 26.10 -17.01 10.79
N GLN A 537 25.26 -16.21 11.48
CA GLN A 537 24.89 -16.52 12.87
C GLN A 537 24.02 -17.78 12.95
N ILE A 538 23.06 -17.94 12.04
CA ILE A 538 22.22 -19.15 12.01
C ILE A 538 23.04 -20.37 11.60
N ASP A 539 23.96 -20.29 10.63
CA ASP A 539 24.88 -21.39 10.29
C ASP A 539 25.72 -21.81 11.51
N GLY A 540 26.34 -20.84 12.18
CA GLY A 540 27.15 -21.07 13.39
C GLY A 540 26.36 -21.73 14.53
N ILE A 541 25.16 -21.23 14.82
CA ILE A 541 24.28 -21.77 15.86
C ILE A 541 23.81 -23.18 15.52
N PHE A 542 23.37 -23.44 14.28
CA PHE A 542 22.92 -24.78 13.88
C PHE A 542 24.07 -25.80 13.89
N ARG A 543 25.27 -25.44 13.43
CA ARG A 543 26.47 -26.28 13.58
C ARG A 543 26.78 -26.60 15.04
N ALA A 544 26.70 -25.59 15.92
CA ALA A 544 26.99 -25.74 17.34
C ALA A 544 25.93 -26.57 18.07
N GLN A 545 24.66 -26.54 17.67
CA GLN A 545 23.61 -27.41 18.24
C GLN A 545 23.74 -28.85 17.73
N VAL A 546 23.86 -29.06 16.41
CA VAL A 546 23.93 -30.42 15.83
C VAL A 546 25.17 -31.19 16.31
N SER A 547 26.29 -30.51 16.56
CA SER A 547 27.49 -31.14 17.15
C SER A 547 27.30 -31.69 18.58
N LYS A 548 26.20 -31.38 19.28
CA LYS A 548 25.92 -31.87 20.65
C LYS A 548 25.15 -33.20 20.67
N SER A 549 24.38 -33.48 19.62
CA SER A 549 23.43 -34.59 19.57
C SER A 549 23.80 -35.59 18.47
N PRO A 550 23.72 -36.92 18.73
CA PRO A 550 23.82 -37.92 17.68
C PRO A 550 22.74 -37.75 16.60
N ALA A 551 23.05 -38.13 15.37
CA ALA A 551 22.20 -37.86 14.20
C ALA A 551 20.76 -38.40 14.33
N ILE A 552 20.61 -39.62 14.88
CA ILE A 552 19.31 -40.28 15.03
C ILE A 552 18.46 -39.60 16.12
N SER A 553 19.07 -39.25 17.26
CA SER A 553 18.38 -38.53 18.34
C SER A 553 17.95 -37.13 17.91
N TYR A 554 18.75 -36.45 17.07
CA TYR A 554 18.38 -35.14 16.52
C TYR A 554 17.10 -35.21 15.66
N GLN A 555 16.90 -36.32 14.93
CA GLN A 555 15.67 -36.56 14.17
C GLN A 555 14.49 -36.95 15.09
N GLN A 556 14.72 -37.75 16.13
CA GLN A 556 13.68 -38.22 17.06
C GLN A 556 13.17 -37.11 17.98
N ASN A 557 14.07 -36.32 18.56
CA ASN A 557 13.77 -35.25 19.53
C ASN A 557 13.71 -33.86 18.88
N ARG A 558 13.37 -33.79 17.59
CA ARG A 558 13.37 -32.56 16.77
C ARG A 558 12.64 -31.36 17.40
N ALA A 559 11.60 -31.59 18.18
CA ALA A 559 10.87 -30.50 18.86
C ALA A 559 11.70 -29.83 19.96
N GLU A 560 12.50 -30.59 20.73
CA GLU A 560 13.40 -30.09 21.76
C GLU A 560 14.56 -29.33 21.13
N GLU A 561 15.17 -29.92 20.10
CA GLU A 561 16.25 -29.33 19.30
C GLU A 561 15.83 -28.03 18.61
N GLN A 562 14.64 -27.99 18.02
CA GLN A 562 14.09 -26.76 17.42
C GLN A 562 13.86 -25.67 18.48
N THR A 563 13.36 -26.02 19.67
CA THR A 563 13.15 -25.06 20.77
C THR A 563 14.48 -24.53 21.30
N ALA A 564 15.52 -25.38 21.37
CA ALA A 564 16.87 -24.98 21.77
C ALA A 564 17.55 -24.09 20.72
N ALA A 565 17.38 -24.39 19.42
CA ALA A 565 17.86 -23.57 18.32
C ALA A 565 17.13 -22.21 18.25
N GLU A 566 15.80 -22.18 18.40
CA GLU A 566 15.02 -20.94 18.41
C GLU A 566 15.47 -20.01 19.54
N ARG A 567 15.69 -20.55 20.76
CA ARG A 567 16.20 -19.74 21.88
C ARG A 567 17.58 -19.16 21.57
N ALA A 568 18.52 -19.98 21.11
CA ALA A 568 19.87 -19.53 20.79
C ALA A 568 19.89 -18.45 19.69
N VAL A 569 19.10 -18.63 18.62
CA VAL A 569 18.98 -17.64 17.52
C VAL A 569 18.28 -16.36 17.99
N ARG A 570 17.28 -16.45 18.87
CA ARG A 570 16.62 -15.28 19.47
C ARG A 570 17.57 -14.49 20.36
N ASP A 571 18.35 -15.17 21.20
CA ASP A 571 19.28 -14.53 22.12
C ASP A 571 20.39 -13.79 21.36
N ASP A 572 20.98 -14.40 20.32
CA ASP A 572 22.02 -13.77 19.49
C ASP A 572 21.50 -12.58 18.65
N LEU A 573 20.41 -12.78 17.90
CA LEU A 573 19.85 -11.73 17.04
C LEU A 573 19.24 -10.55 17.84
N SER A 574 18.99 -10.71 19.15
CA SER A 574 18.59 -9.62 20.03
C SER A 574 19.65 -8.50 20.12
N ALA A 575 20.94 -8.84 19.99
CA ALA A 575 22.04 -7.87 19.99
C ALA A 575 21.99 -6.92 18.77
N TYR A 576 21.38 -7.38 17.67
CA TYR A 576 21.14 -6.60 16.45
C TYR A 576 19.77 -5.90 16.44
N LYS A 577 19.01 -5.99 17.54
CA LYS A 577 17.64 -5.44 17.69
C LYS A 577 16.62 -6.01 16.68
N VAL A 578 16.87 -7.24 16.21
CA VAL A 578 15.97 -7.99 15.32
C VAL A 578 15.14 -8.96 16.16
N GLU A 579 13.83 -9.01 15.93
CA GLU A 579 12.92 -9.90 16.67
C GLU A 579 12.69 -11.21 15.89
N VAL A 580 13.08 -12.34 16.48
CA VAL A 580 12.88 -13.67 15.91
C VAL A 580 11.53 -14.21 16.36
N VAL A 581 10.60 -14.33 15.41
CA VAL A 581 9.24 -14.83 15.63
C VAL A 581 9.26 -16.34 15.84
N SER A 582 9.90 -17.08 14.92
CA SER A 582 10.10 -18.52 15.06
C SER A 582 11.28 -19.01 14.21
N VAL A 583 11.92 -20.09 14.64
CA VAL A 583 12.89 -20.83 13.84
C VAL A 583 12.38 -22.26 13.68
N MET A 584 12.25 -22.71 12.44
CA MET A 584 11.70 -24.01 12.10
C MET A 584 12.72 -24.83 11.33
N ILE A 585 13.09 -25.99 11.86
CA ILE A 585 13.74 -27.03 11.06
C ILE A 585 12.64 -27.55 10.12
N THR A 586 12.90 -27.61 8.82
CA THR A 586 11.92 -28.09 7.81
C THR A 586 12.17 -29.55 7.47
N ASN A 587 13.41 -29.89 7.11
CA ASN A 587 13.81 -31.24 6.73
C ASN A 587 15.21 -31.58 7.26
N ILE A 588 15.46 -32.87 7.47
CA ILE A 588 16.75 -33.40 7.92
C ILE A 588 17.11 -34.56 7.01
N HIS A 589 18.10 -34.38 6.15
CA HIS A 589 18.61 -35.41 5.27
C HIS A 589 19.77 -36.14 5.94
N LEU A 590 19.48 -37.34 6.47
CA LEU A 590 20.48 -38.29 6.95
C LEU A 590 20.99 -39.18 5.80
N PRO A 591 22.23 -39.68 5.86
CA PRO A 591 22.75 -40.64 4.89
C PRO A 591 22.00 -41.98 4.97
N GLU A 592 21.64 -42.54 3.82
CA GLU A 592 20.80 -43.74 3.70
C GLU A 592 21.36 -44.97 4.44
N ALA A 593 22.70 -45.06 4.57
CA ALA A 593 23.37 -46.13 5.30
C ALA A 593 22.95 -46.19 6.78
N LEU A 594 22.79 -45.04 7.45
CA LEU A 594 22.32 -44.98 8.85
C LEU A 594 20.86 -45.41 8.99
N MET A 595 20.02 -45.05 8.02
CA MET A 595 18.61 -45.44 8.05
C MET A 595 18.46 -46.95 7.95
N LYS A 596 19.25 -47.61 7.09
CA LYS A 596 19.28 -49.08 6.96
C LYS A 596 19.77 -49.75 8.24
N THR A 597 20.91 -49.35 8.79
CA THR A 597 21.43 -49.96 10.04
C THR A 597 20.49 -49.75 11.22
N THR A 598 19.81 -48.60 11.30
CA THR A 598 18.82 -48.31 12.35
C THR A 598 17.54 -49.13 12.16
N GLN A 599 17.06 -49.29 10.93
CA GLN A 599 15.94 -50.18 10.61
C GLN A 599 16.27 -51.64 10.94
N GLU A 600 17.47 -52.11 10.57
CA GLU A 600 17.97 -53.45 10.90
C GLU A 600 18.11 -53.67 12.41
N LYS A 601 18.65 -52.70 13.15
CA LYS A 601 18.72 -52.73 14.62
C LYS A 601 17.32 -52.84 15.24
N ASN A 602 16.41 -51.93 14.86
CA ASN A 602 15.05 -51.93 15.39
C ASN A 602 14.29 -53.23 15.05
N LEU A 603 14.49 -53.76 13.84
CA LEU A 603 13.93 -55.05 13.43
C LEU A 603 14.56 -56.22 14.20
N ALA A 604 15.87 -56.19 14.50
CA ALA A 604 16.54 -57.19 15.32
C ALA A 604 16.05 -57.15 16.78
N GLU A 605 15.81 -55.96 17.33
CA GLU A 605 15.30 -55.75 18.68
C GLU A 605 13.83 -56.18 18.81
N GLN A 606 12.99 -55.88 17.80
CA GLN A 606 11.64 -56.43 17.67
C GLN A 606 11.62 -57.95 17.49
N ARG A 607 12.53 -58.51 16.68
CA ARG A 607 12.68 -59.98 16.54
C ARG A 607 13.10 -60.62 17.86
N LYS A 608 14.04 -60.00 18.59
CA LYS A 608 14.47 -60.49 19.91
C LYS A 608 13.30 -60.50 20.89
N SER A 609 12.53 -59.41 21.02
CA SER A 609 11.39 -59.39 21.95
C SER A 609 10.30 -60.40 21.56
N MET A 610 10.07 -60.63 20.26
CA MET A 610 9.21 -61.70 19.76
C MET A 610 9.74 -63.10 20.13
N PHE A 611 11.04 -63.37 19.95
CA PHE A 611 11.66 -64.64 20.34
C PHE A 611 11.65 -64.84 21.85
N ASP A 612 11.97 -63.83 22.66
CA ASP A 612 11.93 -63.89 24.12
C ASP A 612 10.49 -64.17 24.61
N ALA A 613 9.48 -63.53 24.01
CA ALA A 613 8.06 -63.79 24.29
C ALA A 613 7.61 -65.19 23.86
N GLN A 614 8.12 -65.70 22.73
CA GLN A 614 7.85 -67.04 22.24
C GLN A 614 8.54 -68.11 23.11
N GLU A 615 9.79 -67.89 23.53
CA GLU A 615 10.52 -68.77 24.44
C GLU A 615 9.86 -68.81 25.82
N GLN A 616 9.40 -67.67 26.36
CA GLN A 616 8.59 -67.65 27.59
C GLN A 616 7.28 -68.43 27.43
N SER A 617 6.64 -68.36 26.25
CA SER A 617 5.38 -69.07 25.97
C SER A 617 5.60 -70.58 25.86
N GLU A 618 6.65 -71.02 25.16
CA GLU A 618 7.02 -72.43 25.06
C GLU A 618 7.54 -72.98 26.40
N LYS A 619 8.29 -72.21 27.20
CA LYS A 619 8.67 -72.59 28.57
C LYS A 619 7.45 -72.84 29.45
N ARG A 620 6.47 -71.92 29.46
CA ARG A 620 5.18 -72.12 30.18
C ARG A 620 4.42 -73.35 29.67
N ARG A 621 4.46 -73.63 28.36
CA ARG A 621 3.82 -74.80 27.76
C ARG A 621 4.52 -76.11 28.16
N ILE A 622 5.84 -76.14 28.18
CA ILE A 622 6.65 -77.28 28.65
C ILE A 622 6.42 -77.51 30.14
N GLU A 623 6.38 -76.45 30.95
CA GLU A 623 6.09 -76.52 32.38
C GLU A 623 4.67 -77.05 32.65
N PHE A 624 3.67 -76.53 31.93
CA PHE A 624 2.30 -77.05 31.97
C PHE A 624 2.22 -78.53 31.55
N GLN A 625 2.91 -78.93 30.48
CA GLN A 625 2.99 -80.34 30.08
C GLN A 625 3.68 -81.21 31.12
N LYS A 626 4.77 -80.74 31.74
CA LYS A 626 5.49 -81.47 32.79
C LYS A 626 4.61 -81.66 34.03
N THR A 627 3.92 -80.62 34.50
CA THR A 627 2.96 -80.69 35.60
C THR A 627 1.82 -81.65 35.27
N LYS A 628 1.29 -81.60 34.03
CA LYS A 628 0.27 -82.56 33.57
C LYS A 628 0.80 -84.00 33.57
N SER A 629 1.98 -84.25 32.99
CA SER A 629 2.58 -85.59 32.95
C SER A 629 2.89 -86.14 34.34
N GLN A 630 3.29 -85.29 35.29
CA GLN A 630 3.47 -85.68 36.69
C GLN A 630 2.13 -86.03 37.35
N ALA A 631 1.06 -85.27 37.10
CA ALA A 631 -0.28 -85.59 37.57
C ALA A 631 -0.82 -86.90 36.97
N ASP A 632 -0.67 -87.10 35.66
CA ASP A 632 -1.06 -88.34 34.96
C ASP A 632 -0.28 -89.57 35.48
N GLN A 633 1.01 -89.40 35.82
CA GLN A 633 1.82 -90.44 36.48
C GLN A 633 1.37 -90.71 37.92
N GLN A 634 0.98 -89.68 38.67
CA GLN A 634 0.44 -89.81 40.02
C GLN A 634 -0.87 -90.61 39.99
N ASP A 635 -1.75 -90.34 39.02
CA ASP A 635 -3.03 -91.02 38.86
C ASP A 635 -2.85 -92.52 38.51
N ALA A 636 -1.84 -92.85 37.70
CA ALA A 636 -1.46 -94.24 37.41
C ALA A 636 -0.89 -94.97 38.63
N LEU A 637 -0.01 -94.32 39.41
CA LEU A 637 0.54 -94.85 40.67
C LEU A 637 -0.57 -95.13 41.69
N ILE A 638 -1.50 -94.20 41.88
CA ILE A 638 -2.64 -94.35 42.81
C ILE A 638 -3.54 -95.52 42.38
N ARG A 639 -3.82 -95.68 41.08
CA ARG A 639 -4.62 -96.83 40.60
C ARG A 639 -3.93 -98.17 40.85
N ALA A 640 -2.59 -98.24 40.72
CA ALA A 640 -1.84 -99.45 41.04
C ALA A 640 -1.85 -99.77 42.55
N GLU A 641 -1.63 -98.77 43.41
CA GLU A 641 -1.69 -98.87 44.88
C GLU A 641 -3.07 -99.34 45.37
N VAL A 642 -4.13 -98.71 44.83
CA VAL A 642 -5.53 -99.08 45.12
C VAL A 642 -5.84 -100.49 44.61
N GLY A 643 -5.36 -100.88 43.43
CA GLY A 643 -5.53 -102.24 42.89
C GLY A 643 -4.88 -103.32 43.78
N ILE A 644 -3.65 -103.08 44.26
CA ILE A 644 -2.98 -103.97 45.22
C ILE A 644 -3.76 -104.04 46.54
N THR A 645 -4.30 -102.91 47.00
CA THR A 645 -5.08 -102.83 48.25
C THR A 645 -6.42 -103.57 48.14
N ILE A 646 -7.13 -103.45 47.02
CA ILE A 646 -8.36 -104.21 46.73
C ILE A 646 -8.06 -105.71 46.72
N ALA A 647 -7.06 -106.16 45.96
CA ALA A 647 -6.69 -107.58 45.88
C ALA A 647 -6.31 -108.16 47.25
N LYS A 648 -5.63 -107.38 48.11
CA LYS A 648 -5.27 -107.77 49.48
C LYS A 648 -6.51 -107.88 50.38
N HIS A 649 -7.47 -106.96 50.25
CA HIS A 649 -8.72 -107.04 50.98
C HIS A 649 -9.62 -108.20 50.51
N GLU A 650 -9.73 -108.43 49.20
CA GLU A 650 -10.47 -109.58 48.65
C GLU A 650 -9.88 -110.91 49.14
N ALA A 651 -8.55 -111.05 49.15
CA ALA A 651 -7.88 -112.22 49.71
C ALA A 651 -8.20 -112.42 51.20
N SER A 652 -8.16 -111.35 52.02
CA SER A 652 -8.52 -111.44 53.44
C SER A 652 -9.99 -111.80 53.68
N GLN A 653 -10.91 -111.29 52.85
CA GLN A 653 -12.33 -111.65 52.94
C GLN A 653 -12.59 -113.09 52.47
N ALA A 654 -11.83 -113.61 51.51
CA ALA A 654 -11.92 -115.00 51.08
C ALA A 654 -11.45 -115.96 52.20
N GLU A 655 -10.38 -115.62 52.91
CA GLU A 655 -9.87 -116.41 54.04
C GLU A 655 -10.86 -116.45 55.23
N GLU A 656 -11.43 -115.29 55.59
CA GLU A 656 -12.48 -115.20 56.63
C GLU A 656 -13.74 -116.00 56.24
N ARG A 657 -14.21 -115.89 55.00
CA ARG A 657 -15.36 -116.69 54.50
C ARG A 657 -15.06 -118.20 54.55
N ALA A 658 -13.86 -118.61 54.15
CA ALA A 658 -13.43 -120.00 54.21
C ALA A 658 -13.40 -120.54 55.65
N ARG A 659 -12.89 -119.76 56.61
CA ARG A 659 -12.94 -120.09 58.06
C ARG A 659 -14.37 -120.23 58.57
N GLY A 660 -15.26 -119.32 58.18
CA GLY A 660 -16.68 -119.38 58.53
C GLY A 660 -17.34 -120.69 58.06
N THR A 661 -17.15 -121.06 56.79
CA THR A 661 -17.65 -122.34 56.26
C THR A 661 -17.03 -123.56 56.93
N ALA A 662 -15.73 -123.53 57.27
CA ALA A 662 -15.08 -124.63 57.97
C ALA A 662 -15.61 -124.83 59.40
N ALA A 663 -15.91 -123.75 60.12
CA ALA A 663 -16.53 -123.80 61.45
C ALA A 663 -17.96 -124.37 61.38
N GLN A 664 -18.75 -123.94 60.39
CA GLN A 664 -20.11 -124.44 60.17
C GLN A 664 -20.14 -125.95 59.90
N ILE A 665 -19.25 -126.45 59.04
CA ILE A 665 -19.17 -127.89 58.70
C ILE A 665 -18.78 -128.73 59.93
N ARG A 666 -17.88 -128.25 60.81
CA ARG A 666 -17.51 -128.97 62.04
C ARG A 666 -18.68 -129.08 63.01
N LEU A 667 -19.37 -127.97 63.29
CA LEU A 667 -20.57 -127.95 64.15
C LEU A 667 -21.69 -128.87 63.63
N GLN A 668 -21.91 -128.88 62.32
CA GLN A 668 -22.91 -129.76 61.70
C GLN A 668 -22.51 -131.24 61.81
N SER A 669 -21.23 -131.56 61.59
CA SER A 669 -20.69 -132.92 61.70
C SER A 669 -20.76 -133.49 63.13
N GLU A 670 -20.53 -132.65 64.15
CA GLU A 670 -20.68 -133.03 65.56
C GLU A 670 -22.15 -133.31 65.93
N ALA A 671 -23.10 -132.50 65.41
CA ALA A 671 -24.53 -132.71 65.61
C ALA A 671 -25.05 -134.01 64.94
N ASP A 672 -24.57 -134.31 63.72
CA ASP A 672 -24.96 -135.53 63.01
C ASP A 672 -24.33 -136.80 63.63
N ALA A 673 -23.11 -136.72 64.17
CA ALA A 673 -22.50 -137.82 64.94
C ALA A 673 -23.30 -138.15 66.21
N ALA A 674 -23.75 -137.12 66.95
CA ALA A 674 -24.61 -137.30 68.12
C ALA A 674 -25.97 -137.92 67.75
N ARG A 675 -26.56 -137.49 66.62
CA ARG A 675 -27.82 -138.05 66.11
C ARG A 675 -27.66 -139.53 65.73
N ALA A 676 -26.61 -139.88 65.00
CA ALA A 676 -26.34 -141.26 64.56
C ALA A 676 -26.17 -142.22 65.75
N LYS A 677 -25.45 -141.80 66.80
CA LYS A 677 -25.30 -142.59 68.03
C LYS A 677 -26.63 -142.90 68.70
N ASN A 678 -27.45 -141.88 68.92
CA ASN A 678 -28.75 -142.03 69.60
C ASN A 678 -29.74 -142.91 68.82
N VAL A 679 -29.67 -142.90 67.47
CA VAL A 679 -30.49 -143.79 66.63
C VAL A 679 -29.98 -145.23 66.73
N GLY A 680 -28.67 -145.47 66.67
CA GLY A 680 -28.09 -146.81 66.80
C GLY A 680 -28.40 -147.48 68.14
N ASP A 681 -28.32 -146.73 69.24
CA ASP A 681 -28.67 -147.22 70.58
C ASP A 681 -30.17 -147.59 70.68
N ALA A 682 -31.05 -146.87 69.99
CA ALA A 682 -32.49 -147.15 69.94
C ALA A 682 -32.83 -148.37 69.07
N GLU A 683 -32.18 -148.53 67.91
CA GLU A 683 -32.39 -149.68 67.03
C GLU A 683 -31.92 -150.99 67.67
N ALA A 684 -30.81 -150.97 68.42
CA ALA A 684 -30.32 -152.13 69.17
C ALA A 684 -31.36 -152.65 70.18
N ALA A 685 -32.02 -151.77 70.93
CA ALA A 685 -33.06 -152.14 71.89
C ALA A 685 -34.31 -152.75 71.21
N VAL A 686 -34.68 -152.27 70.02
CA VAL A 686 -35.81 -152.81 69.23
C VAL A 686 -35.47 -154.19 68.65
N ILE A 687 -34.23 -154.43 68.26
CA ILE A 687 -33.81 -155.75 67.74
C ILE A 687 -33.75 -156.78 68.87
N GLN A 688 -33.18 -156.43 70.03
CA GLN A 688 -33.09 -157.36 71.18
C GLN A 688 -34.48 -157.82 71.66
N SER A 689 -35.40 -156.87 71.84
CA SER A 689 -36.79 -157.17 72.26
C SER A 689 -37.56 -158.01 71.24
N LYS A 690 -37.36 -157.79 69.92
CA LYS A 690 -37.94 -158.64 68.87
C LYS A 690 -37.34 -160.06 68.87
N GLY A 691 -36.04 -160.19 69.13
CA GLY A 691 -35.36 -161.49 69.21
C GLY A 691 -35.85 -162.35 70.38
N GLU A 692 -36.01 -161.75 71.56
CA GLU A 692 -36.56 -162.44 72.74
C GLU A 692 -38.01 -162.88 72.52
N ALA A 693 -38.86 -162.01 71.95
CA ALA A 693 -40.25 -162.35 71.64
C ALA A 693 -40.38 -163.48 70.59
N GLN A 694 -39.52 -163.52 69.57
CA GLN A 694 -39.49 -164.61 68.59
C GLN A 694 -39.02 -165.93 69.22
N ALA A 695 -37.98 -165.91 70.06
CA ALA A 695 -37.51 -167.11 70.76
C ALA A 695 -38.58 -167.71 71.68
N GLU A 696 -39.36 -166.87 72.37
CA GLU A 696 -40.47 -167.34 73.21
C GLU A 696 -41.65 -167.90 72.38
N ALA A 697 -41.95 -167.29 71.23
CA ALA A 697 -42.96 -167.78 70.30
C ALA A 697 -42.59 -169.18 69.73
N TYR A 698 -41.33 -169.38 69.33
CA TYR A 698 -40.84 -170.69 68.88
C TYR A 698 -40.93 -171.75 69.99
N ARG A 699 -40.55 -171.42 71.24
CA ARG A 699 -40.71 -172.36 72.37
C ARG A 699 -42.16 -172.77 72.59
N LYS A 700 -43.13 -171.84 72.46
CA LYS A 700 -44.55 -172.15 72.60
C LYS A 700 -45.11 -172.98 71.44
N GLN A 701 -44.68 -172.74 70.21
CA GLN A 701 -45.08 -173.55 69.05
C GLN A 701 -44.57 -175.00 69.13
N VAL A 702 -43.32 -175.21 69.54
CA VAL A 702 -42.71 -176.55 69.71
C VAL A 702 -43.39 -177.36 70.83
N LEU A 703 -44.00 -176.71 71.82
CA LEU A 703 -44.79 -177.40 72.85
C LEU A 703 -46.20 -177.81 72.41
N ALA A 704 -46.78 -177.12 71.43
CA ALA A 704 -48.15 -177.37 70.95
C ALA A 704 -48.23 -178.36 69.78
N LEU A 705 -47.18 -178.44 68.95
CA LEU A 705 -47.06 -179.32 67.81
C LEU A 705 -45.70 -180.02 67.85
N THR A 706 -45.69 -181.35 67.71
CA THR A 706 -44.46 -182.17 67.69
C THR A 706 -43.47 -181.68 66.62
N ALA A 707 -42.19 -181.94 66.84
CA ALA A 707 -41.09 -181.33 66.08
C ALA A 707 -41.19 -181.46 64.54
N GLN A 708 -41.75 -182.55 64.01
CA GLN A 708 -42.00 -182.71 62.56
C GLN A 708 -43.14 -181.82 62.00
N GLY A 709 -44.05 -181.32 62.84
CA GLY A 709 -45.16 -180.46 62.41
C GLY A 709 -44.74 -179.01 62.16
N VAL A 710 -43.90 -178.45 63.04
CA VAL A 710 -43.45 -177.05 62.95
C VAL A 710 -42.60 -176.82 61.70
N THR A 711 -41.74 -177.77 61.33
CA THR A 711 -40.90 -177.66 60.12
C THR A 711 -41.72 -177.62 58.83
N LEU A 712 -42.80 -178.38 58.73
CA LEU A 712 -43.70 -178.35 57.57
C LEU A 712 -44.44 -177.01 57.45
N VAL A 713 -44.87 -176.44 58.58
CA VAL A 713 -45.50 -175.10 58.61
C VAL A 713 -44.51 -174.03 58.19
N GLU A 714 -43.28 -174.04 58.73
CA GLU A 714 -42.28 -173.01 58.39
C GLU A 714 -41.82 -173.11 56.92
N VAL A 715 -41.67 -174.33 56.39
CA VAL A 715 -41.37 -174.55 54.95
C VAL A 715 -42.51 -174.04 54.06
N THR A 716 -43.77 -174.33 54.38
CA THR A 716 -44.91 -173.82 53.59
C THR A 716 -45.03 -172.30 53.69
N LYS A 717 -44.73 -171.70 54.84
CA LYS A 717 -44.73 -170.25 55.05
C LYS A 717 -43.60 -169.54 54.30
N ALA A 718 -42.40 -170.14 54.26
CA ALA A 718 -41.27 -169.65 53.47
C ALA A 718 -41.56 -169.71 51.96
N ILE A 719 -42.17 -170.79 51.47
CA ILE A 719 -42.60 -170.91 50.06
C ILE A 719 -43.66 -169.85 49.71
N ALA A 720 -44.62 -169.59 50.61
CA ALA A 720 -45.64 -168.56 50.40
C ALA A 720 -45.06 -167.13 50.37
N ALA A 721 -44.13 -166.82 51.29
CA ALA A 721 -43.48 -165.51 51.36
C ALA A 721 -42.56 -165.22 50.15
N ALA A 722 -42.04 -166.27 49.50
CA ALA A 722 -41.17 -166.15 48.32
C ALA A 722 -41.91 -165.91 46.98
N GLY A 723 -43.25 -165.90 46.96
CA GLY A 723 -44.04 -165.42 45.82
C GLY A 723 -43.98 -166.27 44.53
N LEU A 724 -43.62 -167.56 44.61
CA LEU A 724 -43.56 -168.48 43.47
C LEU A 724 -44.95 -169.03 43.10
N LYS A 725 -45.40 -168.77 41.87
CA LYS A 725 -46.72 -169.17 41.35
C LYS A 725 -46.63 -170.44 40.50
N ILE A 726 -47.36 -171.49 40.88
CA ILE A 726 -47.33 -172.82 40.22
C ILE A 726 -48.74 -173.24 39.77
N THR A 727 -49.08 -173.02 38.50
CA THR A 727 -49.94 -173.88 37.64
C THR A 727 -50.01 -173.28 36.22
N PRO A 728 -50.17 -174.08 35.14
CA PRO A 728 -50.01 -173.58 33.76
C PRO A 728 -51.29 -173.53 32.93
N ASP A 729 -51.44 -172.47 32.14
CA ASP A 729 -52.25 -172.40 30.91
C ASP A 729 -51.25 -172.11 29.74
N VAL A 730 -50.97 -172.99 28.77
CA VAL A 730 -51.82 -173.63 27.75
C VAL A 730 -52.21 -172.64 26.63
N VAL A 731 -51.95 -172.86 25.33
CA VAL A 731 -51.18 -173.90 24.61
C VAL A 731 -50.81 -173.39 23.19
N VAL A 732 -49.82 -174.03 22.54
CA VAL A 732 -49.54 -173.88 21.09
C VAL A 732 -50.57 -174.63 20.25
N ASN A 733 -51.15 -174.01 19.22
CA ASN A 733 -51.67 -174.76 18.08
C ASN A 733 -51.28 -174.11 16.76
N GLY A 734 -50.93 -174.91 15.76
CA GLY A 734 -50.29 -174.45 14.53
C GLY A 734 -50.90 -175.04 13.26
N SER A 735 -50.95 -174.20 12.23
CA SER A 735 -51.10 -174.52 10.80
C SER A 735 -50.87 -173.20 10.04
N GLY A 736 -50.23 -173.12 8.87
CA GLY A 736 -49.63 -174.17 8.03
C GLY A 736 -49.61 -173.68 6.58
N GLY A 737 -48.48 -173.82 5.87
CA GLY A 737 -48.28 -173.33 4.50
C GLY A 737 -47.82 -171.87 4.40
N ASP A 738 -46.83 -171.49 3.59
CA ASP A 738 -45.95 -172.31 2.74
C ASP A 738 -44.54 -171.67 2.65
N GLY A 739 -43.54 -172.43 2.19
CA GLY A 739 -42.11 -172.09 2.27
C GLY A 739 -41.61 -170.98 1.33
N GLY A 740 -40.34 -170.59 1.38
CA GLY A 740 -39.26 -171.02 2.27
C GLY A 740 -37.89 -170.48 1.82
N GLY A 741 -36.87 -170.53 2.70
CA GLY A 741 -35.47 -170.27 2.32
C GLY A 741 -34.65 -169.37 3.27
N SER A 742 -33.77 -169.99 4.08
CA SER A 742 -32.46 -169.54 4.63
C SER A 742 -32.18 -168.03 4.87
N GLY A 743 -31.61 -167.55 5.99
CA GLY A 743 -31.06 -168.18 7.21
C GLY A 743 -30.22 -167.17 8.03
N SER A 744 -29.93 -167.47 9.31
CA SER A 744 -29.18 -166.66 10.32
C SER A 744 -29.93 -165.56 11.11
N GLY A 745 -29.51 -165.34 12.38
CA GLY A 745 -29.94 -164.25 13.29
C GLY A 745 -31.08 -164.58 14.27
N GLY A 746 -31.05 -164.06 15.50
CA GLY A 746 -32.14 -164.26 16.48
C GLY A 746 -32.02 -163.63 17.88
N LEU A 747 -31.10 -164.10 18.74
CA LEU A 747 -31.15 -163.80 20.19
C LEU A 747 -30.72 -162.37 20.60
N VAL A 748 -30.04 -161.62 19.74
CA VAL A 748 -29.51 -160.27 20.08
C VAL A 748 -30.62 -159.21 20.21
N ASN A 749 -31.80 -159.43 19.64
CA ASN A 749 -32.88 -158.44 19.62
C ASN A 749 -33.69 -158.34 20.93
N LEU A 750 -33.62 -159.33 21.83
CA LEU A 750 -34.46 -159.37 23.03
C LEU A 750 -33.82 -158.63 24.22
N LEU A 751 -32.49 -158.68 24.36
CA LEU A 751 -31.76 -158.00 25.43
C LEU A 751 -31.63 -156.49 25.18
N LEU A 752 -31.44 -156.08 23.91
CA LEU A 752 -31.31 -154.68 23.53
C LEU A 752 -32.66 -153.92 23.58
N ALA A 753 -33.78 -154.63 23.40
CA ALA A 753 -35.13 -154.05 23.41
C ALA A 753 -35.55 -153.47 24.78
N ASN A 754 -34.94 -153.92 25.89
CA ASN A 754 -35.31 -153.41 27.22
C ASN A 754 -34.51 -152.18 27.65
N MET A 755 -33.31 -151.95 27.10
CA MET A 755 -32.53 -150.71 27.34
C MET A 755 -32.90 -149.56 26.39
N LEU A 756 -33.69 -149.84 25.35
CA LEU A 756 -34.20 -148.84 24.39
C LEU A 756 -35.69 -148.49 24.60
N ARG A 757 -36.34 -149.00 25.66
CA ARG A 757 -37.77 -148.78 25.90
C ARG A 757 -38.12 -147.46 26.60
N ASP A 758 -37.13 -146.78 27.20
CA ASP A 758 -37.28 -145.46 27.84
C ASP A 758 -36.70 -144.28 27.03
N GLN A 759 -36.62 -144.44 25.70
CA GLN A 759 -36.66 -143.29 24.78
C GLN A 759 -37.83 -143.43 23.80
N ARG A 760 -38.83 -142.52 23.87
CA ARG A 760 -39.55 -141.99 22.68
C ARG A 760 -40.58 -140.89 23.01
N SER A 761 -40.80 -140.02 22.00
CA SER A 761 -41.72 -138.87 21.91
C SER A 761 -41.32 -137.63 22.75
N GLY A 762 -41.12 -136.43 22.18
CA GLY A 762 -41.09 -135.92 20.79
C GLY A 762 -40.72 -134.40 20.81
N SER A 763 -40.83 -133.55 19.77
CA SER A 763 -40.72 -133.66 18.30
C SER A 763 -41.07 -132.28 17.65
N VAL A 764 -40.62 -132.01 16.41
CA VAL A 764 -41.09 -130.93 15.47
C VAL A 764 -40.37 -129.54 15.54
N ALA A 765 -40.32 -128.82 14.40
CA ALA A 765 -39.40 -127.70 14.08
C ALA A 765 -40.08 -126.47 13.34
N PRO A 766 -39.50 -125.74 12.35
CA PRO A 766 -39.55 -124.26 12.22
C PRO A 766 -40.42 -123.80 10.99
N PRO A 767 -40.32 -122.60 10.32
CA PRO A 767 -39.10 -122.09 9.60
C PRO A 767 -38.99 -120.54 9.31
N THR A 768 -37.94 -120.11 8.55
CA THR A 768 -37.85 -118.94 7.60
C THR A 768 -37.98 -117.47 8.06
N ALA A 769 -37.58 -116.41 7.31
CA ALA A 769 -36.51 -116.15 6.30
C ALA A 769 -36.61 -114.68 5.78
N ALA A 770 -35.65 -114.26 4.93
CA ALA A 770 -35.57 -112.99 4.18
C ALA A 770 -35.24 -111.71 5.00
N SER A 771 -34.45 -110.75 4.49
CA SER A 771 -33.83 -110.60 3.15
C SER A 771 -32.39 -110.11 3.23
#